data_AF-A0AA97J952-F1
#
_entry.id   AF-A0AA97J952-F1
#
_cell.length_a   1.000
_cell.length_b   1.000
_cell.length_c   1.000
_cell.angle_alpha   90.00
_cell.angle_beta   90.00
_cell.angle_gamma   90.00
#
_symmetry.space_group_name_H-M   'P 1'
#
loop_
_entity.id
_entity.type
_entity.pdbx_description
1 polymer ?
#
loop_
_entity_poly.entity_id
_entity_poly.type
_entity_poly.pdbx_seq_one_letter_code
_entity_poly.pdbx_strand_id
1 'polypeptide(L)'
;MSFPKAQLKRFNEVPTCAPPPGSYDVKSSDTSKGPVSFDKSQRFTKQMGDIATRQNPSNMKPLPSPVCTRKMQSLGSKPATLGMKPEKDLALMKDLRKQKELEKEIRVLVAEHGQQDKKIQTLEEDLAKLESKLSAAIREKTSLLANVASLEKQLLELTRTNELLKTKFSEDGTQKKMNNLCIELMKLRNLMHAKKTAVAKREDMELKLQTVQRTLEHSTEKVAQLEEQLMATEIHAEEKYDSDKLLEYVAELSNAAELVDKYKLDIIHLEEIIEAKNKEIEALQTSLQLIETTLSSQIKELQEKCKKVEQQKEELREKEHSVNTEIQRLKEQLNLEEEEHQKQKRAYEECSAAMHQKLLAFQEEVTKEKQILERELRDTMDELDKLHTKESKVEKILKHLEQENRSQNEKLLQLQATLQGKNAELEKMADMHRSAIVQMKDEHSNTLCKLGETIAEFETYKAHVSEEMTCVRQEKTSLQDQLTEINKMAQHSAQVIQEVQRAKEKAKEEYARMLLDAQTKLALRDAEVKRIKESSIAQIANLEARLEDQNEDFKKQLELERKTVAEKAEADFRENIKTWRILYEELYNKVKPFQQQLDAYEAEKNALVNEHGAAQEELNKLSDAYAKLLGHQNQKQKIKHVMRLKEENAQMRQEVSRLRTQLAKEKQAQGDLQEQLNRIQGIKRFDPSTAFQHSTKENVDPKTPFKESNRNKS
;
A
#
# COMPACT_ATOMS: atom_id res chain seq x y z
N MET A 1 35.38 55.75 -31.26
CA MET A 1 35.43 54.51 -32.07
C MET A 1 36.17 53.45 -31.29
N SER A 2 35.66 52.20 -31.26
CA SER A 2 36.40 50.90 -31.19
C SER A 2 37.66 50.76 -30.29
N PHE A 3 37.81 49.83 -29.34
CA PHE A 3 37.01 48.66 -28.89
C PHE A 3 37.19 48.44 -27.37
N PRO A 4 36.26 47.77 -26.64
CA PRO A 4 36.42 47.42 -25.24
C PRO A 4 37.34 46.19 -25.03
N LYS A 5 38.10 46.17 -23.92
CA LYS A 5 38.90 45.00 -23.51
C LYS A 5 38.00 43.82 -23.10
N ALA A 6 38.39 42.61 -23.48
CA ALA A 6 37.67 41.37 -23.16
C ALA A 6 37.68 41.06 -21.65
N GLN A 7 36.58 40.48 -21.16
CA GLN A 7 36.47 39.95 -19.80
C GLN A 7 36.94 38.48 -19.77
N LEU A 8 37.79 38.11 -18.80
CA LEU A 8 38.21 36.72 -18.61
C LEU A 8 37.04 35.87 -18.11
N LYS A 9 36.50 35.02 -18.98
CA LYS A 9 35.48 34.03 -18.63
C LYS A 9 36.15 32.84 -17.93
N ARG A 10 35.82 32.58 -16.67
CA ARG A 10 36.25 31.35 -15.98
C ARG A 10 35.43 30.17 -16.51
N PHE A 11 36.10 29.07 -16.83
CA PHE A 11 35.45 27.82 -17.23
C PHE A 11 34.78 27.17 -15.99
N ASN A 12 33.50 27.48 -15.75
CA ASN A 12 32.44 26.62 -15.17
C ASN A 12 31.27 27.44 -14.60
N GLU A 13 30.63 28.29 -15.42
CA GLU A 13 29.32 28.87 -15.11
C GLU A 13 28.33 28.58 -16.24
N VAL A 14 27.29 27.80 -15.91
CA VAL A 14 26.15 27.40 -16.75
C VAL A 14 24.91 28.05 -16.15
N PRO A 15 23.99 28.64 -16.95
CA PRO A 15 23.08 29.67 -16.45
C PRO A 15 21.95 29.14 -15.56
N THR A 16 21.84 29.69 -14.35
CA THR A 16 20.69 29.50 -13.46
C THR A 16 19.54 30.43 -13.85
N CYS A 17 18.52 29.91 -14.54
CA CYS A 17 17.28 30.64 -14.84
C CYS A 17 16.34 30.74 -13.61
N ALA A 18 16.79 31.37 -12.53
CA ALA A 18 15.95 31.82 -11.43
C ALA A 18 16.60 33.02 -10.71
N PRO A 19 15.85 34.12 -10.43
CA PRO A 19 16.36 35.20 -9.61
C PRO A 19 16.46 34.75 -8.13
N PRO A 20 17.44 35.27 -7.35
CA PRO A 20 17.71 34.78 -6.00
C PRO A 20 16.56 35.13 -5.01
N PRO A 21 16.35 34.30 -3.97
CA PRO A 21 15.29 34.52 -2.98
C PRO A 21 15.45 35.88 -2.29
N GLY A 22 14.42 36.73 -2.37
CA GLY A 22 14.42 38.09 -1.80
C GLY A 22 14.45 39.24 -2.83
N SER A 23 14.58 38.94 -4.13
CA SER A 23 14.53 39.96 -5.21
C SER A 23 13.12 40.30 -5.72
N TYR A 24 12.07 39.81 -5.06
CA TYR A 24 10.67 40.17 -5.36
C TYR A 24 10.24 41.34 -4.46
N ASP A 25 10.27 42.56 -5.00
CA ASP A 25 9.80 43.78 -4.34
C ASP A 25 8.26 43.83 -4.34
N VAL A 26 7.64 43.45 -3.23
CA VAL A 26 6.18 43.41 -3.07
C VAL A 26 5.66 44.82 -2.72
N LYS A 27 5.40 45.63 -3.74
CA LYS A 27 4.67 46.89 -3.57
C LYS A 27 3.18 46.61 -3.40
N SER A 28 2.73 46.71 -2.16
CA SER A 28 1.35 46.52 -1.75
C SER A 28 0.47 47.74 -2.07
N SER A 29 -0.54 47.55 -2.91
CA SER A 29 -1.71 48.41 -2.99
C SER A 29 -2.98 47.59 -3.31
N ASP A 30 -3.92 47.61 -2.37
CA ASP A 30 -5.35 47.34 -2.48
C ASP A 30 -5.88 45.99 -3.02
N THR A 31 -6.17 45.12 -2.05
CA THR A 31 -7.42 44.36 -1.84
C THR A 31 -8.36 44.04 -3.03
N SER A 32 -8.41 42.74 -3.35
CA SER A 32 -9.63 41.94 -3.62
C SER A 32 -10.61 42.35 -4.74
N LYS A 33 -10.32 41.97 -5.99
CA LYS A 33 -11.27 41.55 -7.05
C LYS A 33 -10.53 40.47 -7.88
N GLY A 34 -11.04 39.27 -8.19
CA GLY A 34 -12.40 38.92 -8.61
C GLY A 34 -12.44 38.94 -10.15
N PRO A 35 -12.44 37.79 -10.87
CA PRO A 35 -12.41 37.80 -12.34
C PRO A 35 -13.68 38.43 -12.92
N VAL A 36 -13.48 39.24 -13.96
CA VAL A 36 -14.45 40.17 -14.54
C VAL A 36 -15.52 39.46 -15.37
N SER A 37 -16.75 39.96 -15.33
CA SER A 37 -17.82 39.61 -16.27
C SER A 37 -18.14 40.77 -17.22
N PHE A 38 -18.75 40.44 -18.37
CA PHE A 38 -19.51 41.31 -19.26
C PHE A 38 -20.76 40.54 -19.73
N ASP A 39 -21.88 41.17 -20.09
CA ASP A 39 -22.67 42.13 -19.30
C ASP A 39 -24.18 41.83 -19.55
N LYS A 40 -25.07 42.51 -18.83
CA LYS A 40 -26.49 42.18 -18.61
C LYS A 40 -27.41 42.30 -19.84
N SER A 41 -28.54 41.57 -19.77
CA SER A 41 -29.87 42.21 -19.62
C SER A 41 -30.88 41.22 -18.99
N GLN A 42 -31.02 41.20 -17.67
CA GLN A 42 -32.10 41.90 -16.95
C GLN A 42 -33.51 41.76 -17.55
N ARG A 43 -34.35 40.90 -16.94
CA ARG A 43 -35.79 41.16 -16.80
C ARG A 43 -36.34 40.59 -15.47
N PHE A 44 -36.64 41.54 -14.59
CA PHE A 44 -37.48 41.45 -13.39
C PHE A 44 -36.91 40.90 -12.07
N THR A 45 -37.33 41.60 -11.03
CA THR A 45 -36.82 41.67 -9.66
C THR A 45 -37.88 41.19 -8.66
N LYS A 46 -37.48 40.59 -7.53
CA LYS A 46 -37.70 41.19 -6.18
C LYS A 46 -37.11 40.38 -5.03
N GLN A 47 -36.41 41.09 -4.15
CA GLN A 47 -36.40 41.05 -2.67
C GLN A 47 -36.84 39.74 -1.96
N MET A 48 -35.95 39.06 -1.23
CA MET A 48 -35.38 39.36 0.12
C MET A 48 -36.22 38.79 1.27
N GLY A 49 -35.58 38.06 2.19
CA GLY A 49 -36.18 37.61 3.45
C GLY A 49 -35.57 36.32 4.00
N ASP A 50 -34.53 36.43 4.83
CA ASP A 50 -34.05 35.33 5.67
C ASP A 50 -35.07 34.95 6.75
N ILE A 51 -35.10 33.66 7.14
CA ILE A 51 -34.86 33.17 8.52
C ILE A 51 -35.21 31.67 8.60
N ALA A 52 -34.47 30.95 9.46
CA ALA A 52 -34.51 29.50 9.62
C ALA A 52 -35.84 28.94 10.18
N THR A 53 -36.06 27.63 9.96
CA THR A 53 -36.41 26.60 10.98
C THR A 53 -37.44 25.55 10.47
N ARG A 54 -37.06 24.26 10.59
CA ARG A 54 -37.88 23.02 10.68
C ARG A 54 -38.63 22.42 9.47
N GLN A 55 -38.46 21.09 9.40
CA GLN A 55 -39.42 20.01 9.12
C GLN A 55 -39.92 19.72 7.68
N ASN A 56 -39.71 18.45 7.28
CA ASN A 56 -40.48 17.66 6.29
C ASN A 56 -42.01 17.79 6.52
N PRO A 57 -42.88 17.73 5.48
CA PRO A 57 -43.13 16.45 4.78
C PRO A 57 -43.57 16.47 3.27
N SER A 58 -43.43 15.29 2.66
CA SER A 58 -44.20 14.62 1.57
C SER A 58 -44.97 15.37 0.45
N ASN A 59 -44.79 14.84 -0.77
CA ASN A 59 -45.78 14.61 -1.86
C ASN A 59 -46.73 15.75 -2.31
N MET A 60 -46.72 16.05 -3.63
CA MET A 60 -47.83 15.71 -4.55
C MET A 60 -47.45 15.85 -6.04
N LYS A 61 -48.29 15.30 -6.93
CA LYS A 61 -48.09 15.15 -8.40
C LYS A 61 -48.27 16.45 -9.21
N PRO A 62 -47.74 16.52 -10.46
CA PRO A 62 -47.94 17.63 -11.40
C PRO A 62 -49.19 17.48 -12.30
N LEU A 63 -49.70 18.61 -12.80
CA LEU A 63 -50.71 18.76 -13.88
C LEU A 63 -50.62 20.21 -14.44
N PRO A 64 -51.24 20.57 -15.60
CA PRO A 64 -50.80 20.21 -16.95
C PRO A 64 -50.43 21.42 -17.86
N SER A 65 -50.01 21.09 -19.09
CA SER A 65 -49.81 21.90 -20.31
C SER A 65 -50.82 23.04 -20.60
N PRO A 66 -50.46 24.07 -21.41
CA PRO A 66 -50.84 23.98 -22.85
C PRO A 66 -49.95 24.68 -23.91
N VAL A 67 -49.83 24.01 -25.07
CA VAL A 67 -50.04 24.50 -26.46
C VAL A 67 -49.74 25.98 -26.85
N CYS A 68 -48.84 26.19 -27.84
CA CYS A 68 -49.18 27.02 -29.01
C CYS A 68 -48.26 26.89 -30.26
N THR A 69 -48.89 26.47 -31.38
CA THR A 69 -48.71 26.86 -32.79
C THR A 69 -47.34 27.22 -33.42
N ARG A 70 -47.03 26.54 -34.54
CA ARG A 70 -46.91 27.20 -35.87
C ARG A 70 -47.22 26.21 -37.02
N LYS A 71 -47.85 26.70 -38.10
CA LYS A 71 -48.25 25.94 -39.30
C LYS A 71 -47.43 26.33 -40.54
N MET A 72 -47.23 25.37 -41.44
CA MET A 72 -47.30 25.46 -42.92
C MET A 72 -47.76 24.04 -43.36
N GLN A 73 -48.93 23.76 -43.97
CA GLN A 73 -49.37 24.02 -45.37
C GLN A 73 -48.37 23.54 -46.43
N SER A 74 -48.75 22.79 -47.48
CA SER A 74 -50.10 22.51 -48.03
C SER A 74 -50.19 21.24 -48.92
N LEU A 75 -51.43 20.82 -49.20
CA LEU A 75 -51.95 19.90 -50.24
C LEU A 75 -51.90 18.37 -50.00
N GLY A 76 -52.93 17.57 -50.32
CA GLY A 76 -54.30 17.95 -50.72
C GLY A 76 -55.01 17.00 -51.70
N SER A 77 -55.32 15.75 -51.33
CA SER A 77 -56.22 14.89 -52.14
C SER A 77 -56.82 13.69 -51.37
N LYS A 78 -58.15 13.64 -51.25
CA LYS A 78 -58.95 12.40 -51.14
C LYS A 78 -59.48 12.08 -52.55
N PRO A 79 -59.77 10.81 -52.93
CA PRO A 79 -61.09 10.26 -52.58
C PRO A 79 -61.13 8.76 -52.19
N ALA A 80 -62.16 8.49 -51.39
CA ALA A 80 -62.91 7.27 -51.10
C ALA A 80 -62.61 5.89 -51.74
N THR A 81 -62.89 4.88 -50.89
CA THR A 81 -63.58 3.59 -51.13
C THR A 81 -62.75 2.28 -51.23
N LEU A 82 -63.38 1.22 -50.69
CA LEU A 82 -63.05 -0.22 -50.69
C LEU A 82 -61.80 -0.71 -49.92
N GLY A 83 -62.08 -1.32 -48.76
CA GLY A 83 -61.89 -2.77 -48.59
C GLY A 83 -60.50 -3.31 -48.21
N MET A 84 -60.49 -4.11 -47.14
CA MET A 84 -59.44 -5.09 -46.78
C MET A 84 -58.08 -4.55 -46.32
N LYS A 85 -57.83 -4.56 -44.99
CA LYS A 85 -56.93 -5.53 -44.31
C LYS A 85 -56.65 -5.12 -42.84
N PRO A 86 -56.99 -5.95 -41.83
CA PRO A 86 -56.72 -5.65 -40.42
C PRO A 86 -55.25 -5.88 -39.98
N GLU A 87 -54.38 -6.38 -40.86
CA GLU A 87 -53.00 -6.75 -40.51
C GLU A 87 -52.05 -5.56 -40.30
N LYS A 88 -52.20 -4.46 -41.07
CA LYS A 88 -51.25 -3.33 -41.00
C LYS A 88 -51.34 -2.55 -39.69
N ASP A 89 -52.54 -2.37 -39.15
CA ASP A 89 -52.73 -1.70 -37.85
C ASP A 89 -52.19 -2.55 -36.69
N LEU A 90 -52.25 -3.89 -36.80
CA LEU A 90 -51.69 -4.78 -35.78
C LEU A 90 -50.15 -4.75 -35.77
N ALA A 91 -49.51 -4.60 -36.92
CA ALA A 91 -48.05 -4.42 -37.02
C ALA A 91 -47.61 -3.08 -36.38
N LEU A 92 -48.25 -1.97 -36.77
CA LEU A 92 -47.99 -0.65 -36.18
C LEU A 92 -48.23 -0.63 -34.66
N MET A 93 -49.26 -1.32 -34.15
CA MET A 93 -49.46 -1.48 -32.71
C MET A 93 -48.38 -2.32 -32.01
N LYS A 94 -47.79 -3.32 -32.68
CA LYS A 94 -46.67 -4.09 -32.12
C LYS A 94 -45.40 -3.25 -32.05
N ASP A 95 -45.09 -2.49 -33.10
CA ASP A 95 -43.88 -1.67 -33.12
C ASP A 95 -43.99 -0.46 -32.18
N LEU A 96 -45.18 0.13 -32.02
CA LEU A 96 -45.44 1.14 -30.99
C LEU A 96 -45.31 0.59 -29.55
N ARG A 97 -45.54 -0.71 -29.33
CA ARG A 97 -45.29 -1.36 -28.02
C ARG A 97 -43.80 -1.53 -27.77
N LYS A 98 -43.05 -2.06 -28.75
CA LYS A 98 -41.58 -2.16 -28.67
C LYS A 98 -40.92 -0.80 -28.45
N GLN A 99 -41.37 0.25 -29.16
CA GLN A 99 -40.88 1.60 -28.95
C GLN A 99 -41.12 2.06 -27.50
N LYS A 100 -42.31 1.82 -26.93
CA LYS A 100 -42.62 2.16 -25.53
C LYS A 100 -41.85 1.31 -24.51
N GLU A 101 -41.41 0.11 -24.87
CA GLU A 101 -40.54 -0.74 -24.04
C GLU A 101 -39.11 -0.19 -24.05
N LEU A 102 -38.54 0.09 -25.23
CA LEU A 102 -37.23 0.75 -25.37
C LEU A 102 -37.20 2.13 -24.69
N GLU A 103 -38.26 2.95 -24.83
CA GLU A 103 -38.36 4.23 -24.12
C GLU A 103 -38.47 4.07 -22.58
N LYS A 104 -38.88 2.91 -22.05
CA LYS A 104 -38.83 2.64 -20.60
C LYS A 104 -37.42 2.22 -20.20
N GLU A 105 -36.80 1.34 -20.96
CA GLU A 105 -35.43 0.88 -20.76
C GLU A 105 -34.44 2.06 -20.77
N ILE A 106 -34.51 2.94 -21.78
CA ILE A 106 -33.72 4.18 -21.84
C ILE A 106 -33.95 5.06 -20.60
N ARG A 107 -35.20 5.16 -20.09
CA ARG A 107 -35.49 5.93 -18.87
C ARG A 107 -34.90 5.30 -17.61
N VAL A 108 -34.85 3.96 -17.53
CA VAL A 108 -34.17 3.25 -16.43
C VAL A 108 -32.67 3.45 -16.53
N LEU A 109 -32.05 3.22 -17.68
CA LEU A 109 -30.62 3.40 -17.91
C LEU A 109 -30.16 4.84 -17.64
N VAL A 110 -30.94 5.86 -18.03
CA VAL A 110 -30.65 7.27 -17.71
C VAL A 110 -30.76 7.55 -16.20
N ALA A 111 -31.69 6.90 -15.50
CA ALA A 111 -31.81 7.04 -14.04
C ALA A 111 -30.65 6.32 -13.30
N GLU A 112 -30.23 5.16 -13.78
CA GLU A 112 -29.07 4.42 -13.28
C GLU A 112 -27.76 5.18 -13.53
N HIS A 113 -27.56 5.73 -14.73
CA HIS A 113 -26.42 6.60 -15.02
C HIS A 113 -26.40 7.81 -14.09
N GLY A 114 -27.53 8.51 -13.92
CA GLY A 114 -27.64 9.62 -12.98
C GLY A 114 -27.50 9.25 -11.49
N GLN A 115 -27.54 7.95 -11.15
CA GLN A 115 -27.20 7.45 -9.82
C GLN A 115 -25.70 7.07 -9.73
N GLN A 116 -25.11 6.55 -10.80
CA GLN A 116 -23.68 6.30 -10.92
C GLN A 116 -22.88 7.62 -10.89
N ASP A 117 -23.30 8.64 -11.63
CA ASP A 117 -22.69 9.99 -11.63
C ASP A 117 -22.64 10.58 -10.22
N LYS A 118 -23.74 10.48 -9.45
CA LYS A 118 -23.78 10.92 -8.05
C LYS A 118 -22.81 10.14 -7.17
N LYS A 119 -22.68 8.83 -7.39
CA LYS A 119 -21.74 7.98 -6.64
C LYS A 119 -20.30 8.37 -6.97
N ILE A 120 -19.99 8.64 -8.24
CA ILE A 120 -18.68 9.13 -8.69
C ILE A 120 -18.38 10.46 -8.01
N GLN A 121 -19.30 11.44 -8.08
CA GLN A 121 -19.15 12.74 -7.44
C GLN A 121 -18.87 12.62 -5.92
N THR A 122 -19.58 11.75 -5.20
CA THR A 122 -19.31 11.53 -3.76
C THR A 122 -17.92 10.94 -3.50
N LEU A 123 -17.42 10.06 -4.38
CA LEU A 123 -16.08 9.49 -4.27
C LEU A 123 -14.99 10.51 -4.61
N GLU A 124 -15.22 11.38 -5.59
CA GLU A 124 -14.33 12.51 -5.92
C GLU A 124 -14.23 13.50 -4.76
N GLU A 125 -15.35 13.84 -4.12
CA GLU A 125 -15.37 14.70 -2.93
C GLU A 125 -14.61 14.08 -1.74
N ASP A 126 -14.74 12.77 -1.52
CA ASP A 126 -14.03 12.06 -0.45
C ASP A 126 -12.55 11.87 -0.75
N LEU A 127 -12.15 11.66 -2.02
CA LEU A 127 -10.76 11.70 -2.46
C LEU A 127 -10.14 13.08 -2.20
N ALA A 128 -10.80 14.17 -2.61
CA ALA A 128 -10.32 15.53 -2.34
C ALA A 128 -10.15 15.81 -0.83
N LYS A 129 -11.06 15.30 0.01
CA LYS A 129 -10.91 15.37 1.49
C LYS A 129 -9.68 14.58 1.96
N LEU A 130 -9.44 13.37 1.44
CA LEU A 130 -8.28 12.55 1.80
C LEU A 130 -6.96 13.17 1.33
N GLU A 131 -6.89 13.71 0.11
CA GLU A 131 -5.74 14.45 -0.42
C GLU A 131 -5.40 15.68 0.43
N SER A 132 -6.42 16.41 0.91
CA SER A 132 -6.23 17.56 1.81
C SER A 132 -5.63 17.14 3.16
N LYS A 133 -6.07 16.00 3.72
CA LYS A 133 -5.53 15.40 4.96
C LYS A 133 -4.10 14.91 4.76
N LEU A 134 -3.81 14.21 3.67
CA LEU A 134 -2.46 13.77 3.31
C LEU A 134 -1.51 14.98 3.17
N SER A 135 -1.97 16.05 2.51
CA SER A 135 -1.23 17.30 2.35
C SER A 135 -1.00 18.04 3.68
N ALA A 136 -1.86 17.85 4.69
CA ALA A 136 -1.63 18.34 6.04
C ALA A 136 -0.58 17.48 6.78
N ALA A 137 -0.72 16.15 6.74
CA ALA A 137 0.22 15.21 7.37
C ALA A 137 1.65 15.31 6.78
N ILE A 138 1.79 15.56 5.47
CA ILE A 138 3.10 15.81 4.84
C ILE A 138 3.74 17.09 5.36
N ARG A 139 2.97 18.17 5.55
CA ARG A 139 3.47 19.43 6.15
C ARG A 139 3.88 19.24 7.60
N GLU A 140 3.10 18.51 8.38
CA GLU A 140 3.42 18.16 9.77
C GLU A 140 4.70 17.31 9.85
N LYS A 141 4.80 16.24 9.06
CA LYS A 141 6.02 15.41 8.94
C LYS A 141 7.25 16.26 8.61
N THR A 142 7.12 17.22 7.70
CA THR A 142 8.20 18.12 7.30
C THR A 142 8.63 19.04 8.45
N SER A 143 7.66 19.57 9.22
CA SER A 143 7.93 20.35 10.45
C SER A 143 8.64 19.52 11.53
N LEU A 144 8.18 18.28 11.76
CA LEU A 144 8.80 17.37 12.71
C LEU A 144 10.24 17.00 12.31
N LEU A 145 10.51 16.77 11.02
CA LEU A 145 11.87 16.54 10.52
C LEU A 145 12.79 17.75 10.74
N ALA A 146 12.29 18.97 10.55
CA ALA A 146 13.07 20.18 10.86
C ALA A 146 13.38 20.31 12.36
N ASN A 147 12.42 19.95 13.23
CA ASN A 147 12.63 19.91 14.68
C ASN A 147 13.67 18.85 15.08
N VAL A 148 13.62 17.65 14.49
CA VAL A 148 14.62 16.59 14.73
C VAL A 148 16.01 17.07 14.34
N ALA A 149 16.19 17.66 13.15
CA ALA A 149 17.49 18.20 12.72
C ALA A 149 18.01 19.32 13.64
N SER A 150 17.12 20.15 14.22
CA SER A 150 17.49 21.14 15.22
C SER A 150 17.94 20.51 16.54
N LEU A 151 17.26 19.45 17.00
CA LEU A 151 17.62 18.71 18.22
C LEU A 151 18.94 17.96 18.05
N GLU A 152 19.17 17.32 16.90
CA GLU A 152 20.44 16.68 16.56
C GLU A 152 21.60 17.68 16.61
N LYS A 153 21.41 18.89 16.08
CA LYS A 153 22.41 19.96 16.16
C LYS A 153 22.72 20.36 17.61
N GLN A 154 21.70 20.54 18.45
CA GLN A 154 21.88 20.87 19.87
C GLN A 154 22.59 19.73 20.62
N LEU A 155 22.25 18.48 20.32
CA LEU A 155 22.88 17.30 20.93
C LEU A 155 24.37 17.22 20.57
N LEU A 156 24.72 17.47 19.30
CA LEU A 156 26.11 17.52 18.83
C LEU A 156 26.91 18.66 19.50
N GLU A 157 26.30 19.82 19.70
CA GLU A 157 26.90 20.97 20.40
C GLU A 157 27.09 20.70 21.92
N LEU A 158 26.13 20.02 22.55
CA LEU A 158 26.25 19.50 23.93
C LEU A 158 27.34 18.42 24.06
N THR A 159 27.45 17.50 23.10
CA THR A 159 28.54 16.51 23.07
C THR A 159 29.90 17.21 22.99
N ARG A 160 30.06 18.18 22.09
CA ARG A 160 31.31 18.92 21.88
C ARG A 160 31.71 19.76 23.11
N THR A 161 30.75 20.37 23.80
CA THR A 161 31.01 21.09 25.06
C THR A 161 31.33 20.15 26.21
N ASN A 162 30.72 18.97 26.29
CA ASN A 162 31.05 17.94 27.27
C ASN A 162 32.45 17.35 27.03
N GLU A 163 32.85 17.11 25.78
CA GLU A 163 34.23 16.74 25.42
C GLU A 163 35.23 17.84 25.82
N LEU A 164 34.93 19.12 25.55
CA LEU A 164 35.76 20.25 25.96
C LEU A 164 35.90 20.33 27.50
N LEU A 165 34.81 20.12 28.24
CA LEU A 165 34.84 20.05 29.70
C LEU A 165 35.67 18.87 30.19
N LYS A 166 35.49 17.66 29.63
CA LYS A 166 36.30 16.49 29.97
C LYS A 166 37.79 16.74 29.74
N THR A 167 38.17 17.36 28.62
CA THR A 167 39.57 17.73 28.38
C THR A 167 40.11 18.69 29.44
N LYS A 168 39.35 19.75 29.80
CA LYS A 168 39.74 20.69 30.88
C LYS A 168 39.77 20.06 32.27
N PHE A 169 38.92 19.07 32.57
CA PHE A 169 38.97 18.36 33.85
C PHE A 169 40.09 17.31 33.92
N SER A 170 40.50 16.75 32.77
CA SER A 170 41.70 15.91 32.65
C SER A 170 43.02 16.70 32.62
N GLU A 171 42.95 18.04 32.60
CA GLU A 171 44.08 18.95 32.52
C GLU A 171 44.79 19.04 33.89
N ASP A 172 45.68 18.06 34.14
CA ASP A 172 46.87 17.98 35.01
C ASP A 172 46.87 18.66 36.41
N GLY A 173 46.41 19.91 36.55
CA GLY A 173 46.42 20.69 37.79
C GLY A 173 45.53 20.16 38.91
N THR A 174 44.43 19.47 38.60
CA THR A 174 43.56 18.81 39.59
C THR A 174 44.17 17.49 40.07
N GLN A 175 44.63 16.65 39.14
CA GLN A 175 45.29 15.38 39.43
C GLN A 175 46.59 15.56 40.23
N LYS A 176 47.40 16.58 39.90
CA LYS A 176 48.59 16.95 40.68
C LYS A 176 48.27 17.39 42.10
N LYS A 177 47.20 18.18 42.31
CA LYS A 177 46.75 18.56 43.67
C LYS A 177 46.30 17.34 44.48
N MET A 178 45.53 16.43 43.88
CA MET A 178 45.09 15.20 44.53
C MET A 178 46.27 14.29 44.89
N ASN A 179 47.23 14.09 43.98
CA ASN A 179 48.44 13.30 44.25
C ASN A 179 49.29 13.92 45.37
N ASN A 180 49.45 15.25 45.40
CA ASN A 180 50.16 15.94 46.48
C ASN A 180 49.45 15.76 47.84
N LEU A 181 48.12 15.85 47.88
CA LEU A 181 47.33 15.58 49.08
C LEU A 181 47.47 14.12 49.56
N CYS A 182 47.49 13.15 48.65
CA CYS A 182 47.75 11.75 49.00
C CYS A 182 49.16 11.55 49.59
N ILE A 183 50.18 12.24 49.07
CA ILE A 183 51.55 12.20 49.60
C ILE A 183 51.61 12.84 51.00
N GLU A 184 50.97 13.99 51.21
CA GLU A 184 50.89 14.65 52.53
C GLU A 184 50.18 13.77 53.58
N LEU A 185 49.04 13.15 53.21
CA LEU A 185 48.34 12.19 54.08
C LEU A 185 49.22 10.99 54.43
N MET A 186 50.04 10.49 53.48
CA MET A 186 50.96 9.38 53.73
C MET A 186 52.10 9.78 54.69
N LYS A 187 52.65 11.00 54.56
CA LYS A 187 53.63 11.55 55.51
C LYS A 187 53.04 11.69 56.93
N LEU A 188 51.86 12.28 57.05
CA LEU A 188 51.17 12.46 58.35
C LEU A 188 50.84 11.12 59.01
N ARG A 189 50.40 10.12 58.23
CA ARG A 189 50.17 8.75 58.71
C ARG A 189 51.45 8.11 59.25
N ASN A 190 52.59 8.30 58.57
CA ASN A 190 53.87 7.77 59.01
C ASN A 190 54.36 8.47 60.31
N LEU A 191 54.16 9.79 60.42
CA LEU A 191 54.49 10.55 61.64
C LEU A 191 53.61 10.14 62.83
N MET A 192 52.32 9.87 62.60
CA MET A 192 51.42 9.28 63.60
C MET A 192 51.87 7.89 64.05
N HIS A 193 52.26 7.02 63.11
CA HIS A 193 52.79 5.68 63.46
C HIS A 193 54.07 5.78 64.31
N ALA A 194 54.98 6.70 63.99
CA ALA A 194 56.18 6.95 64.79
C ALA A 194 55.84 7.40 66.23
N LYS A 195 54.88 8.32 66.41
CA LYS A 195 54.39 8.69 67.75
C LYS A 195 53.73 7.51 68.47
N LYS A 196 52.94 6.68 67.76
CA LYS A 196 52.30 5.49 68.36
C LYS A 196 53.30 4.46 68.86
N THR A 197 54.45 4.29 68.18
CA THR A 197 55.56 3.45 68.67
C THR A 197 56.34 4.05 69.85
N ALA A 198 56.24 5.36 70.11
CA ALA A 198 56.83 5.98 71.30
C ALA A 198 55.95 5.77 72.54
N VAL A 199 54.62 5.78 72.39
CA VAL A 199 53.66 5.50 73.48
C VAL A 199 53.84 4.07 74.01
N ALA A 200 53.97 3.07 73.13
CA ALA A 200 54.20 1.67 73.53
C ALA A 200 55.50 1.46 74.32
N LYS A 201 56.51 2.34 74.20
CA LYS A 201 57.74 2.31 75.02
C LYS A 201 57.55 2.96 76.39
N ARG A 202 56.54 3.82 76.57
CA ARG A 202 56.18 4.41 77.86
C ARG A 202 55.42 3.39 78.72
N GLU A 203 54.51 2.65 78.11
CA GLU A 203 53.73 1.58 78.76
C GLU A 203 54.63 0.45 79.33
N ASP A 204 55.72 0.09 78.62
CA ASP A 204 56.73 -0.88 79.10
C ASP A 204 57.58 -0.36 80.29
N MET A 205 57.76 0.96 80.43
CA MET A 205 58.39 1.57 81.60
C MET A 205 57.41 1.61 82.79
N GLU A 206 56.13 1.89 82.53
CA GLU A 206 55.06 1.95 83.53
C GLU A 206 54.85 0.59 84.23
N LEU A 207 54.85 -0.51 83.47
CA LEU A 207 54.76 -1.87 84.02
C LEU A 207 55.94 -2.23 84.95
N LYS A 208 57.16 -1.78 84.61
CA LYS A 208 58.35 -1.97 85.46
C LYS A 208 58.24 -1.18 86.77
N LEU A 209 57.73 0.04 86.72
CA LEU A 209 57.51 0.89 87.88
C LEU A 209 56.47 0.29 88.84
N GLN A 210 55.37 -0.27 88.29
CA GLN A 210 54.35 -0.98 89.06
C GLN A 210 54.85 -2.31 89.67
N THR A 211 55.97 -2.87 89.18
CA THR A 211 56.59 -4.06 89.77
C THR A 211 57.42 -3.71 91.00
N VAL A 212 58.14 -2.58 90.97
CA VAL A 212 58.91 -2.06 92.12
C VAL A 212 58.00 -1.60 93.26
N GLN A 213 56.82 -1.06 92.97
CA GLN A 213 55.88 -0.61 93.98
C GLN A 213 55.36 -1.75 94.88
N ARG A 214 55.08 -2.94 94.32
CA ARG A 214 54.67 -4.13 95.10
C ARG A 214 55.78 -4.69 96.00
N THR A 215 57.04 -4.51 95.61
CA THR A 215 58.19 -4.90 96.46
C THR A 215 58.44 -3.93 97.63
N LEU A 216 57.95 -2.70 97.54
CA LEU A 216 58.02 -1.73 98.63
C LEU A 216 56.94 -2.01 99.68
N GLU A 217 55.71 -2.32 99.26
CA GLU A 217 54.57 -2.68 100.13
C GLU A 217 54.88 -3.91 101.01
N HIS A 218 55.53 -4.94 100.45
CA HIS A 218 56.00 -6.12 101.20
C HIS A 218 57.17 -5.81 102.17
N SER A 219 57.83 -4.66 102.06
CA SER A 219 58.89 -4.25 103.00
C SER A 219 58.34 -3.47 104.19
N THR A 220 57.31 -2.64 103.97
CA THR A 220 56.60 -1.92 105.05
C THR A 220 55.87 -2.87 106.01
N GLU A 221 55.37 -4.00 105.53
CA GLU A 221 54.67 -5.00 106.34
C GLU A 221 55.61 -5.77 107.30
N LYS A 222 56.94 -5.72 107.08
CA LYS A 222 57.96 -6.27 107.99
C LYS A 222 58.44 -5.30 109.06
N VAL A 223 58.23 -3.99 108.90
CA VAL A 223 58.63 -2.98 109.91
C VAL A 223 57.62 -2.95 111.05
N ALA A 224 56.32 -3.09 110.73
CA ALA A 224 55.24 -3.16 111.72
C ALA A 224 55.32 -4.39 112.67
N GLN A 225 56.13 -5.41 112.36
CA GLN A 225 56.30 -6.61 113.20
C GLN A 225 57.44 -6.50 114.23
N LEU A 226 58.14 -5.37 114.32
CA LEU A 226 59.27 -5.16 115.26
C LEU A 226 59.04 -4.04 116.29
N GLU A 227 57.96 -3.28 116.20
CA GLU A 227 57.66 -2.18 117.14
C GLU A 227 56.83 -2.63 118.37
N GLU A 228 56.37 -3.89 118.42
CA GLU A 228 55.54 -4.44 119.51
C GLU A 228 56.33 -5.22 120.60
N GLN A 229 57.67 -5.11 120.63
CA GLN A 229 58.52 -5.88 121.57
C GLN A 229 59.31 -5.05 122.60
N LEU A 230 58.99 -3.76 122.84
CA LEU A 230 59.85 -2.93 123.70
C LEU A 230 59.12 -1.86 124.54
N MET A 231 58.43 -2.29 125.61
CA MET A 231 58.07 -1.44 126.77
C MET A 231 57.93 -2.27 128.07
N ALA A 232 59.00 -2.35 128.88
CA ALA A 232 58.90 -2.68 130.31
C ALA A 232 60.16 -2.26 131.11
N THR A 233 59.92 -1.80 132.35
CA THR A 233 60.84 -1.61 133.50
C THR A 233 61.93 -0.53 133.49
N GLU A 234 61.80 0.44 134.42
CA GLU A 234 62.88 0.93 135.30
C GLU A 234 62.26 1.44 136.63
N ILE A 235 62.96 1.35 137.78
CA ILE A 235 62.35 1.27 139.14
C ILE A 235 63.21 1.94 140.27
N HIS A 236 62.54 2.48 141.32
CA HIS A 236 63.01 2.86 142.70
C HIS A 236 63.94 4.10 142.89
N ALA A 237 64.09 4.74 144.09
CA ALA A 237 63.68 4.46 145.50
C ALA A 237 63.38 5.79 146.30
N GLU A 238 62.48 5.85 147.32
CA GLU A 238 62.68 5.78 148.81
C GLU A 238 63.43 6.98 149.49
N GLU A 239 62.96 7.72 150.53
CA GLU A 239 62.45 7.47 151.91
C GLU A 239 63.56 7.29 153.00
N LYS A 240 63.51 7.80 154.27
CA LYS A 240 62.58 8.64 155.09
C LYS A 240 63.22 9.09 156.46
N TYR A 241 62.85 10.27 157.04
CA TYR A 241 62.76 10.62 158.51
C TYR A 241 64.05 10.60 159.40
N ASP A 242 64.22 11.27 160.57
CA ASP A 242 63.47 12.30 161.35
C ASP A 242 64.36 13.07 162.38
N SER A 243 63.84 14.20 162.91
CA SER A 243 64.02 14.79 164.27
C SER A 243 65.41 15.07 164.90
N ASP A 244 65.82 16.35 164.98
CA ASP A 244 65.83 17.05 166.30
C ASP A 244 65.91 18.60 166.31
N LYS A 245 64.85 19.24 166.84
CA LYS A 245 64.83 20.49 167.62
C LYS A 245 65.36 21.83 167.05
N LEU A 246 64.45 22.51 166.36
CA LEU A 246 63.86 23.81 166.76
C LEU A 246 64.70 25.11 166.79
N LEU A 247 66.04 25.10 166.80
CA LEU A 247 66.84 26.33 166.63
C LEU A 247 67.23 26.59 165.17
N GLU A 248 67.28 25.54 164.36
CA GLU A 248 67.63 25.60 162.93
C GLU A 248 66.48 26.16 162.07
N TYR A 249 65.22 26.00 162.52
CA TYR A 249 64.03 26.51 161.83
C TYR A 249 64.03 28.02 161.54
N VAL A 250 64.79 28.84 162.30
CA VAL A 250 64.89 30.29 162.01
C VAL A 250 65.81 30.56 160.80
N ALA A 251 66.84 29.73 160.59
CA ALA A 251 67.69 29.78 159.41
C ALA A 251 66.99 29.16 158.20
N GLU A 252 66.31 28.03 158.39
CA GLU A 252 65.54 27.37 157.32
C GLU A 252 64.39 28.24 156.80
N LEU A 253 63.70 29.01 157.66
CA LEU A 253 62.67 29.96 157.22
C LEU A 253 63.22 31.08 156.31
N SER A 254 64.51 31.43 156.42
CA SER A 254 65.15 32.39 155.50
C SER A 254 65.47 31.73 154.15
N ASN A 255 66.04 30.52 154.15
CA ASN A 255 66.26 29.75 152.92
C ASN A 255 64.94 29.37 152.21
N ALA A 256 63.87 29.12 152.97
CA ALA A 256 62.54 28.86 152.42
C ALA A 256 61.93 30.10 151.75
N ALA A 257 62.23 31.31 152.23
CA ALA A 257 61.82 32.55 151.57
C ALA A 257 62.51 32.72 150.21
N GLU A 258 63.82 32.47 150.13
CA GLU A 258 64.57 32.48 148.85
C GLU A 258 64.05 31.39 147.88
N LEU A 259 63.70 30.21 148.39
CA LEU A 259 63.11 29.13 147.59
C LEU A 259 61.71 29.50 147.06
N VAL A 260 60.89 30.18 147.87
CA VAL A 260 59.57 30.71 147.46
C VAL A 260 59.71 31.77 146.38
N ASP A 261 60.70 32.68 146.47
CA ASP A 261 60.93 33.68 145.43
C ASP A 261 61.45 33.06 144.12
N LYS A 262 62.24 31.98 144.20
CA LYS A 262 62.58 31.17 143.02
C LYS A 262 61.34 30.52 142.38
N TYR A 263 60.46 29.90 143.17
CA TYR A 263 59.24 29.31 142.64
C TYR A 263 58.27 30.35 142.05
N LYS A 264 58.22 31.59 142.56
CA LYS A 264 57.49 32.68 141.89
C LYS A 264 58.07 32.99 140.51
N LEU A 265 59.40 32.99 140.37
CA LEU A 265 60.06 33.19 139.09
C LEU A 265 59.75 32.05 138.11
N ASP A 266 59.79 30.80 138.57
CA ASP A 266 59.46 29.62 137.78
C ASP A 266 57.98 29.61 137.36
N ILE A 267 57.06 30.07 138.22
CA ILE A 267 55.63 30.27 137.88
C ILE A 267 55.47 31.31 136.77
N ILE A 268 56.10 32.49 136.89
CA ILE A 268 56.05 33.53 135.87
C ILE A 268 56.59 33.00 134.53
N HIS A 269 57.69 32.24 134.55
CA HIS A 269 58.26 31.65 133.35
C HIS A 269 57.35 30.59 132.71
N LEU A 270 56.67 29.76 133.51
CA LEU A 270 55.68 28.81 133.01
C LEU A 270 54.42 29.50 132.47
N GLU A 271 53.97 30.59 133.09
CA GLU A 271 52.89 31.44 132.58
C GLU A 271 53.26 32.06 131.21
N GLU A 272 54.49 32.56 131.05
CA GLU A 272 55.01 33.04 129.75
C GLU A 272 55.05 31.94 128.69
N ILE A 273 55.46 30.71 129.04
CA ILE A 273 55.45 29.56 128.12
C ILE A 273 54.03 29.17 127.73
N ILE A 274 53.09 29.12 128.69
CA ILE A 274 51.67 28.82 128.43
C ILE A 274 51.06 29.89 127.52
N GLU A 275 51.33 31.16 127.79
CA GLU A 275 50.86 32.28 126.98
C GLU A 275 51.45 32.25 125.54
N ALA A 276 52.72 31.87 125.39
CA ALA A 276 53.31 31.65 124.07
C ALA A 276 52.66 30.46 123.33
N LYS A 277 52.35 29.37 124.03
CA LYS A 277 51.68 28.19 123.46
C LYS A 277 50.22 28.45 123.11
N ASN A 278 49.50 29.26 123.89
CA ASN A 278 48.15 29.71 123.57
C ASN A 278 48.13 30.51 122.25
N LYS A 279 49.08 31.44 122.08
CA LYS A 279 49.24 32.20 120.82
C LYS A 279 49.57 31.30 119.62
N GLU A 280 50.37 30.25 119.82
CA GLU A 280 50.65 29.25 118.78
C GLU A 280 49.39 28.44 118.41
N ILE A 281 48.56 28.06 119.39
CA ILE A 281 47.28 27.38 119.18
C ILE A 281 46.29 28.29 118.43
N GLU A 282 46.18 29.57 118.79
CA GLU A 282 45.34 30.55 118.08
C GLU A 282 45.79 30.76 116.63
N ALA A 283 47.11 30.84 116.39
CA ALA A 283 47.67 30.93 115.04
C ALA A 283 47.37 29.66 114.20
N LEU A 284 47.42 28.47 114.81
CA LEU A 284 47.04 27.22 114.14
C LEU A 284 45.54 27.12 113.89
N GLN A 285 44.69 27.55 114.84
CA GLN A 285 43.23 27.58 114.67
C GLN A 285 42.80 28.53 113.54
N THR A 286 43.36 29.74 113.50
CA THR A 286 43.07 30.71 112.44
C THR A 286 43.57 30.24 111.07
N SER A 287 44.75 29.62 111.02
CA SER A 287 45.24 28.94 109.80
C SER A 287 44.31 27.81 109.35
N LEU A 288 43.81 26.99 110.27
CA LEU A 288 42.93 25.86 109.94
C LEU A 288 41.55 26.33 109.46
N GLN A 289 40.97 27.38 110.07
CA GLN A 289 39.75 28.03 109.59
C GLN A 289 39.92 28.64 108.19
N LEU A 290 41.08 29.23 107.88
CA LEU A 290 41.38 29.73 106.54
C LEU A 290 41.47 28.59 105.50
N ILE A 291 42.07 27.45 105.87
CA ILE A 291 42.12 26.25 105.02
C ILE A 291 40.72 25.67 104.82
N GLU A 292 39.90 25.58 105.88
CA GLU A 292 38.53 25.04 105.80
C GLU A 292 37.63 25.92 104.93
N THR A 293 37.68 27.25 105.09
CA THR A 293 36.89 28.19 104.27
C THR A 293 37.33 28.20 102.81
N THR A 294 38.64 28.12 102.52
CA THR A 294 39.14 28.03 101.14
C THR A 294 38.78 26.68 100.48
N LEU A 295 38.89 25.56 101.19
CA LEU A 295 38.42 24.25 100.70
C LEU A 295 36.89 24.24 100.47
N SER A 296 36.10 24.82 101.38
CA SER A 296 34.64 24.97 101.22
C SER A 296 34.27 25.77 99.96
N SER A 297 35.05 26.83 99.66
CA SER A 297 34.89 27.61 98.42
C SER A 297 35.23 26.79 97.17
N GLN A 298 36.34 26.05 97.18
CA GLN A 298 36.75 25.17 96.07
C GLN A 298 35.74 24.04 95.82
N ILE A 299 35.19 23.42 96.87
CA ILE A 299 34.16 22.39 96.77
C ILE A 299 32.90 22.95 96.09
N LYS A 300 32.45 24.15 96.46
CA LYS A 300 31.30 24.81 95.82
C LYS A 300 31.54 25.10 94.34
N GLU A 301 32.72 25.62 93.99
CA GLU A 301 33.09 25.84 92.58
C GLU A 301 33.11 24.54 91.77
N LEU A 302 33.66 23.46 92.34
CA LEU A 302 33.69 22.15 91.69
C LEU A 302 32.26 21.58 91.52
N GLN A 303 31.40 21.73 92.52
CA GLN A 303 29.99 21.34 92.42
C GLN A 303 29.24 22.11 91.32
N GLU A 304 29.48 23.41 91.16
CA GLU A 304 28.91 24.18 90.04
C GLU A 304 29.47 23.75 88.68
N LYS A 305 30.77 23.49 88.59
CA LYS A 305 31.42 23.00 87.36
C LYS A 305 30.85 21.63 86.96
N CYS A 306 30.65 20.71 87.91
CA CYS A 306 29.99 19.42 87.67
C CYS A 306 28.56 19.59 87.15
N LYS A 307 27.73 20.42 87.80
CA LYS A 307 26.34 20.70 87.33
C LYS A 307 26.29 21.24 85.91
N LYS A 308 27.21 22.15 85.55
CA LYS A 308 27.31 22.70 84.17
C LYS A 308 27.70 21.62 83.15
N VAL A 309 28.61 20.71 83.51
CA VAL A 309 28.99 19.56 82.67
C VAL A 309 27.83 18.57 82.50
N GLU A 310 27.04 18.31 83.56
CA GLU A 310 25.86 17.45 83.47
C GLU A 310 24.76 18.05 82.59
N GLN A 311 24.50 19.36 82.69
CA GLN A 311 23.58 20.06 81.78
C GLN A 311 24.04 19.97 80.32
N GLN A 312 25.32 20.24 80.04
CA GLN A 312 25.89 20.13 78.69
C GLN A 312 25.83 18.70 78.13
N LYS A 313 26.03 17.69 78.98
CA LYS A 313 25.91 16.27 78.61
C LYS A 313 24.48 15.92 78.18
N GLU A 314 23.46 16.40 78.90
CA GLU A 314 22.08 16.07 78.57
C GLU A 314 21.57 16.87 77.35
N GLU A 315 21.98 18.14 77.19
CA GLU A 315 21.77 18.88 75.93
C GLU A 315 22.39 18.16 74.72
N LEU A 316 23.59 17.59 74.89
CA LEU A 316 24.25 16.82 73.82
C LEU A 316 23.52 15.51 73.53
N ARG A 317 22.92 14.85 74.53
CA ARG A 317 22.05 13.68 74.33
C ARG A 317 20.76 14.02 73.60
N GLU A 318 20.10 15.12 73.92
CA GLU A 318 18.91 15.57 73.18
C GLU A 318 19.24 15.90 71.72
N LYS A 319 20.38 16.54 71.47
CA LYS A 319 20.92 16.79 70.12
C LYS A 319 21.26 15.48 69.40
N GLU A 320 21.89 14.51 70.07
CA GLU A 320 22.15 13.18 69.52
C GLU A 320 20.85 12.43 69.17
N HIS A 321 19.84 12.50 70.04
CA HIS A 321 18.56 11.83 69.83
C HIS A 321 17.78 12.45 68.66
N SER A 322 17.70 13.78 68.58
CA SER A 322 17.06 14.47 67.46
C SER A 322 17.76 14.18 66.12
N VAL A 323 19.10 14.24 66.08
CA VAL A 323 19.87 13.87 64.88
C VAL A 323 19.66 12.41 64.50
N ASN A 324 19.61 11.47 65.46
CA ASN A 324 19.29 10.08 65.17
C ASN A 324 17.88 9.89 64.60
N THR A 325 16.86 10.59 65.11
CA THR A 325 15.50 10.53 64.54
C THR A 325 15.43 11.09 63.12
N GLU A 326 16.22 12.12 62.81
CA GLU A 326 16.26 12.68 61.45
C GLU A 326 17.05 11.78 60.48
N ILE A 327 18.14 11.16 60.93
CA ILE A 327 18.82 10.10 60.19
C ILE A 327 17.88 8.91 59.90
N GLN A 328 17.00 8.57 60.84
CA GLN A 328 15.99 7.52 60.65
C GLN A 328 14.99 7.92 59.54
N ARG A 329 14.41 9.13 59.60
CA ARG A 329 13.52 9.65 58.54
C ARG A 329 14.17 9.69 57.17
N LEU A 330 15.40 10.20 57.08
CA LEU A 330 16.11 10.33 55.81
C LEU A 330 16.43 8.96 55.20
N LYS A 331 16.70 7.94 56.02
CA LYS A 331 16.82 6.54 55.54
C LYS A 331 15.49 5.99 55.02
N GLU A 332 14.40 6.24 55.72
CA GLU A 332 13.06 5.81 55.30
C GLU A 332 12.63 6.48 53.98
N GLN A 333 12.89 7.79 53.83
CA GLN A 333 12.67 8.52 52.57
C GLN A 333 13.55 8.00 51.43
N LEU A 334 14.85 7.78 51.67
CA LEU A 334 15.75 7.24 50.66
C LEU A 334 15.31 5.86 50.15
N ASN A 335 14.89 4.97 51.07
CA ASN A 335 14.37 3.65 50.69
C ASN A 335 13.11 3.76 49.81
N LEU A 336 12.21 4.70 50.11
CA LEU A 336 10.99 4.94 49.32
C LEU A 336 11.32 5.49 47.93
N GLU A 337 12.28 6.42 47.81
CA GLU A 337 12.76 6.91 46.52
C GLU A 337 13.46 5.81 45.71
N GLU A 338 14.27 4.94 46.34
CA GLU A 338 14.88 3.79 45.68
C GLU A 338 13.82 2.80 45.15
N GLU A 339 12.78 2.50 45.94
CA GLU A 339 11.66 1.66 45.50
C GLU A 339 10.89 2.27 44.32
N GLU A 340 10.53 3.56 44.37
CA GLU A 340 9.81 4.22 43.29
C GLU A 340 10.65 4.33 42.02
N HIS A 341 11.92 4.72 42.11
CA HIS A 341 12.83 4.71 40.98
C HIS A 341 12.97 3.30 40.37
N GLN A 342 12.99 2.25 41.20
CA GLN A 342 13.08 0.88 40.73
C GLN A 342 11.76 0.37 40.10
N LYS A 343 10.58 0.80 40.58
CA LYS A 343 9.29 0.59 39.91
C LYS A 343 9.25 1.29 38.55
N GLN A 344 9.66 2.57 38.51
CA GLN A 344 9.66 3.39 37.30
C GLN A 344 10.62 2.83 36.24
N LYS A 345 11.79 2.32 36.66
CA LYS A 345 12.72 1.60 35.78
C LYS A 345 12.09 0.32 35.19
N ARG A 346 11.42 -0.52 36.00
CA ARG A 346 10.73 -1.72 35.49
C ARG A 346 9.64 -1.36 34.48
N ALA A 347 8.83 -0.35 34.77
CA ALA A 347 7.79 0.14 33.85
C ALA A 347 8.38 0.65 32.53
N TYR A 348 9.53 1.32 32.56
CA TYR A 348 10.26 1.72 31.36
C TYR A 348 10.80 0.52 30.57
N GLU A 349 11.41 -0.47 31.24
CA GLU A 349 11.91 -1.70 30.62
C GLU A 349 10.77 -2.51 29.96
N GLU A 350 9.64 -2.68 30.64
CA GLU A 350 8.44 -3.33 30.11
C GLU A 350 7.83 -2.57 28.93
N CYS A 351 7.71 -1.24 29.02
CA CYS A 351 7.22 -0.39 27.94
C CYS A 351 8.14 -0.46 26.71
N SER A 352 9.46 -0.39 26.91
CA SER A 352 10.47 -0.51 25.86
C SER A 352 10.42 -1.88 25.19
N ALA A 353 10.26 -2.97 25.97
CA ALA A 353 10.11 -4.32 25.44
C ALA A 353 8.81 -4.49 24.63
N ALA A 354 7.68 -3.98 25.13
CA ALA A 354 6.42 -3.99 24.40
C ALA A 354 6.46 -3.17 23.10
N MET A 355 7.16 -2.02 23.11
CA MET A 355 7.40 -1.20 21.92
C MET A 355 8.26 -1.93 20.90
N HIS A 356 9.35 -2.57 21.33
CA HIS A 356 10.20 -3.40 20.47
C HIS A 356 9.43 -4.58 19.87
N GLN A 357 8.60 -5.27 20.67
CA GLN A 357 7.79 -6.39 20.19
C GLN A 357 6.77 -5.95 19.14
N LYS A 358 6.10 -4.80 19.33
CA LYS A 358 5.21 -4.20 18.32
C LYS A 358 5.95 -3.82 17.04
N LEU A 359 7.16 -3.25 17.17
CA LEU A 359 7.96 -2.83 16.02
C LEU A 359 8.45 -4.03 15.19
N LEU A 360 8.83 -5.14 15.85
CA LEU A 360 9.14 -6.41 15.16
C LEU A 360 7.91 -7.01 14.47
N ALA A 361 6.75 -7.04 15.13
CA ALA A 361 5.51 -7.55 14.54
C ALA A 361 5.08 -6.74 13.31
N PHE A 362 5.15 -5.41 13.39
CA PHE A 362 4.90 -4.52 12.25
C PHE A 362 5.91 -4.72 11.12
N GLN A 363 7.20 -4.92 11.45
CA GLN A 363 8.22 -5.21 10.45
C GLN A 363 7.95 -6.54 9.73
N GLU A 364 7.52 -7.59 10.44
CA GLU A 364 7.07 -8.83 9.81
C GLU A 364 5.86 -8.62 8.90
N GLU A 365 4.85 -7.87 9.34
CA GLU A 365 3.63 -7.58 8.57
C GLU A 365 3.97 -6.86 7.25
N VAL A 366 4.79 -5.80 7.31
CA VAL A 366 5.31 -5.10 6.13
C VAL A 366 6.10 -6.03 5.20
N THR A 367 6.88 -6.98 5.72
CA THR A 367 7.55 -7.97 4.85
C THR A 367 6.58 -8.96 4.19
N LYS A 368 5.49 -9.34 4.86
CA LYS A 368 4.46 -10.22 4.31
C LYS A 368 3.66 -9.51 3.21
N GLU A 369 3.24 -8.27 3.44
CA GLU A 369 2.59 -7.42 2.43
C GLU A 369 3.49 -7.22 1.20
N LYS A 370 4.77 -6.88 1.41
CA LYS A 370 5.75 -6.76 0.32
C LYS A 370 5.85 -8.05 -0.50
N GLN A 371 5.90 -9.21 0.14
CA GLN A 371 5.95 -10.52 -0.55
C GLN A 371 4.64 -10.86 -1.29
N ILE A 372 3.49 -10.33 -0.88
CA ILE A 372 2.22 -10.45 -1.60
C ILE A 372 2.29 -9.60 -2.88
N LEU A 373 2.64 -8.31 -2.74
CA LEU A 373 2.77 -7.39 -3.87
C LEU A 373 3.84 -7.84 -4.89
N GLU A 374 4.96 -8.41 -4.43
CA GLU A 374 6.00 -8.98 -5.31
C GLU A 374 5.55 -10.27 -6.05
N ARG A 375 4.52 -10.97 -5.55
CA ARG A 375 3.88 -12.09 -6.27
C ARG A 375 2.84 -11.57 -7.26
N GLU A 376 1.94 -10.71 -6.83
CA GLU A 376 0.92 -10.10 -7.71
C GLU A 376 1.54 -9.35 -8.90
N LEU A 377 2.65 -8.64 -8.69
CA LEU A 377 3.42 -8.00 -9.76
C LEU A 377 4.03 -9.03 -10.73
N ARG A 378 4.50 -10.18 -10.23
CA ARG A 378 5.05 -11.25 -11.07
C ARG A 378 3.96 -11.93 -11.88
N ASP A 379 2.84 -12.25 -11.25
CA ASP A 379 1.71 -12.92 -11.90
C ASP A 379 1.12 -12.02 -13.00
N THR A 380 1.00 -10.71 -12.76
CA THR A 380 0.56 -9.74 -13.78
C THR A 380 1.58 -9.53 -14.91
N MET A 381 2.88 -9.61 -14.64
CA MET A 381 3.91 -9.62 -15.68
C MET A 381 3.84 -10.89 -16.54
N ASP A 382 3.68 -12.07 -15.92
CA ASP A 382 3.49 -13.34 -16.64
C ASP A 382 2.20 -13.36 -17.47
N GLU A 383 1.14 -12.69 -17.02
CA GLU A 383 -0.08 -12.48 -17.81
C GLU A 383 0.13 -11.51 -18.98
N LEU A 384 0.88 -10.43 -18.78
CA LEU A 384 1.24 -9.49 -19.84
C LEU A 384 2.04 -10.17 -20.96
N ASP A 385 3.01 -11.03 -20.62
CA ASP A 385 3.77 -11.81 -21.60
C ASP A 385 2.87 -12.84 -22.35
N LYS A 386 1.93 -13.49 -21.65
CA LYS A 386 0.91 -14.35 -22.28
C LYS A 386 -0.01 -13.56 -23.23
N LEU A 387 -0.33 -12.30 -22.91
CA LEU A 387 -1.10 -11.42 -23.80
C LEU A 387 -0.27 -10.98 -25.01
N HIS A 388 0.99 -10.56 -24.81
CA HIS A 388 1.86 -10.13 -25.91
C HIS A 388 2.17 -11.27 -26.90
N THR A 389 2.35 -12.51 -26.41
CA THR A 389 2.49 -13.68 -27.29
C THR A 389 1.20 -14.04 -28.04
N LYS A 390 0.01 -13.72 -27.50
CA LYS A 390 -1.28 -13.83 -28.23
C LYS A 390 -1.42 -12.71 -29.26
N GLU A 391 -1.10 -11.47 -28.90
CA GLU A 391 -1.08 -10.31 -29.78
C GLU A 391 -0.20 -10.56 -31.00
N SER A 392 1.04 -11.02 -30.81
CA SER A 392 1.95 -11.38 -31.92
C SER A 392 1.40 -12.49 -32.84
N LYS A 393 0.58 -13.42 -32.32
CA LYS A 393 -0.11 -14.42 -33.16
C LYS A 393 -1.26 -13.80 -33.95
N VAL A 394 -2.07 -12.94 -33.33
CA VAL A 394 -3.15 -12.21 -34.00
C VAL A 394 -2.59 -11.28 -35.08
N GLU A 395 -1.52 -10.55 -34.80
CA GLU A 395 -0.86 -9.65 -35.77
C GLU A 395 -0.36 -10.41 -37.01
N LYS A 396 0.17 -11.63 -36.85
CA LYS A 396 0.56 -12.50 -37.97
C LYS A 396 -0.65 -12.95 -38.80
N ILE A 397 -1.76 -13.30 -38.16
CA ILE A 397 -3.00 -13.68 -38.85
C ILE A 397 -3.58 -12.47 -39.60
N LEU A 398 -3.61 -11.29 -38.98
CA LEU A 398 -4.06 -10.05 -39.62
C LEU A 398 -3.20 -9.70 -40.85
N LYS A 399 -1.87 -9.76 -40.75
CA LYS A 399 -0.97 -9.54 -41.90
C LYS A 399 -1.23 -10.53 -43.05
N HIS A 400 -1.55 -11.79 -42.74
CA HIS A 400 -1.92 -12.78 -43.76
C HIS A 400 -3.26 -12.46 -44.43
N LEU A 401 -4.30 -12.16 -43.64
CA LEU A 401 -5.62 -11.78 -44.15
C LEU A 401 -5.60 -10.47 -44.96
N GLU A 402 -4.81 -9.48 -44.53
CA GLU A 402 -4.58 -8.26 -45.30
C GLU A 402 -3.94 -8.55 -46.65
N GLN A 403 -2.93 -9.42 -46.70
CA GLN A 403 -2.26 -9.79 -47.95
C GLN A 403 -3.18 -10.59 -48.87
N GLU A 404 -4.00 -11.50 -48.32
CA GLU A 404 -5.01 -12.21 -49.10
C GLU A 404 -6.03 -11.23 -49.68
N ASN A 405 -6.59 -10.33 -48.87
CA ASN A 405 -7.59 -9.34 -49.28
C ASN A 405 -7.02 -8.38 -50.36
N ARG A 406 -5.76 -7.93 -50.22
CA ARG A 406 -5.06 -7.20 -51.30
C ARG A 406 -5.03 -8.01 -52.60
N SER A 407 -4.64 -9.29 -52.54
CA SER A 407 -4.59 -10.16 -53.73
C SER A 407 -5.98 -10.43 -54.35
N GLN A 408 -7.03 -10.51 -53.53
CA GLN A 408 -8.40 -10.67 -54.00
C GLN A 408 -8.90 -9.37 -54.67
N ASN A 409 -8.59 -8.21 -54.08
CA ASN A 409 -8.93 -6.91 -54.66
C ASN A 409 -8.18 -6.64 -55.98
N GLU A 410 -6.91 -7.04 -56.09
CA GLU A 410 -6.15 -7.02 -57.35
C GLU A 410 -6.81 -7.89 -58.44
N LYS A 411 -7.23 -9.12 -58.10
CA LYS A 411 -7.98 -10.00 -59.01
C LYS A 411 -9.32 -9.41 -59.42
N LEU A 412 -10.06 -8.78 -58.49
CA LEU A 412 -11.33 -8.11 -58.78
C LEU A 412 -11.14 -6.93 -59.74
N LEU A 413 -10.10 -6.11 -59.55
CA LEU A 413 -9.74 -5.03 -60.46
C LEU A 413 -9.37 -5.55 -61.87
N GLN A 414 -8.63 -6.65 -61.96
CA GLN A 414 -8.31 -7.29 -63.25
C GLN A 414 -9.58 -7.83 -63.94
N LEU A 415 -10.46 -8.50 -63.20
CA LEU A 415 -11.74 -8.99 -63.74
C LEU A 415 -12.64 -7.82 -64.19
N GLN A 416 -12.73 -6.75 -63.41
CA GLN A 416 -13.47 -5.54 -63.78
C GLN A 416 -12.92 -4.90 -65.06
N ALA A 417 -11.59 -4.81 -65.20
CA ALA A 417 -10.95 -4.27 -66.41
C ALA A 417 -11.22 -5.15 -67.65
N THR A 418 -11.12 -6.48 -67.53
CA THR A 418 -11.44 -7.40 -68.64
C THR A 418 -12.92 -7.35 -69.04
N LEU A 419 -13.83 -7.24 -68.07
CA LEU A 419 -15.26 -7.10 -68.32
C LEU A 419 -15.61 -5.75 -68.98
N GLN A 420 -14.97 -4.65 -68.55
CA GLN A 420 -15.09 -3.35 -69.23
C GLN A 420 -14.56 -3.42 -70.68
N GLY A 421 -13.43 -4.08 -70.91
CA GLY A 421 -12.89 -4.31 -72.25
C GLY A 421 -13.86 -5.09 -73.13
N LYS A 422 -14.44 -6.19 -72.62
CA LYS A 422 -15.43 -7.01 -73.35
C LYS A 422 -16.74 -6.27 -73.61
N ASN A 423 -17.20 -5.44 -72.68
CA ASN A 423 -18.37 -4.58 -72.92
C ASN A 423 -18.09 -3.56 -74.04
N ALA A 424 -16.91 -2.94 -74.07
CA ALA A 424 -16.53 -2.01 -75.13
C ALA A 424 -16.35 -2.69 -76.50
N GLU A 425 -15.90 -3.95 -76.54
CA GLU A 425 -15.91 -4.77 -77.77
C GLU A 425 -17.35 -5.06 -78.24
N LEU A 426 -18.24 -5.45 -77.33
CA LEU A 426 -19.65 -5.73 -77.65
C LEU A 426 -20.40 -4.47 -78.11
N GLU A 427 -20.13 -3.32 -77.52
CA GLU A 427 -20.70 -2.03 -77.92
C GLU A 427 -20.26 -1.66 -79.35
N LYS A 428 -18.96 -1.79 -79.67
CA LYS A 428 -18.45 -1.63 -81.04
C LYS A 428 -19.09 -2.60 -82.04
N MET A 429 -19.26 -3.87 -81.66
CA MET A 429 -19.95 -4.86 -82.49
C MET A 429 -21.41 -4.47 -82.72
N ALA A 430 -22.12 -4.03 -81.68
CA ALA A 430 -23.51 -3.58 -81.78
C ALA A 430 -23.66 -2.32 -82.65
N ASP A 431 -22.70 -1.39 -82.58
CA ASP A 431 -22.64 -0.20 -83.42
C ASP A 431 -22.38 -0.56 -84.89
N MET A 432 -21.43 -1.45 -85.17
CA MET A 432 -21.19 -1.96 -86.52
C MET A 432 -22.41 -2.67 -87.09
N HIS A 433 -23.09 -3.52 -86.30
CA HIS A 433 -24.33 -4.16 -86.70
C HIS A 433 -25.46 -3.14 -86.95
N ARG A 434 -25.57 -2.10 -86.12
CA ARG A 434 -26.56 -1.02 -86.32
C ARG A 434 -26.29 -0.26 -87.61
N SER A 435 -25.03 0.09 -87.89
CA SER A 435 -24.61 0.73 -89.14
C SER A 435 -24.90 -0.14 -90.36
N ALA A 436 -24.59 -1.45 -90.30
CA ALA A 436 -24.90 -2.38 -91.39
C ALA A 436 -26.42 -2.52 -91.61
N ILE A 437 -27.24 -2.57 -90.55
CA ILE A 437 -28.70 -2.58 -90.68
C ILE A 437 -29.23 -1.29 -91.32
N VAL A 438 -28.65 -0.14 -91.02
CA VAL A 438 -29.00 1.13 -91.68
C VAL A 438 -28.62 1.09 -93.16
N GLN A 439 -27.39 0.67 -93.50
CA GLN A 439 -26.96 0.52 -94.90
C GLN A 439 -27.87 -0.43 -95.69
N MET A 440 -28.20 -1.61 -95.15
CA MET A 440 -29.13 -2.56 -95.80
C MET A 440 -30.53 -1.98 -95.98
N LYS A 441 -31.02 -1.15 -95.05
CA LYS A 441 -32.31 -0.45 -95.17
C LYS A 441 -32.27 0.65 -96.23
N ASP A 442 -31.19 1.43 -96.30
CA ASP A 442 -31.01 2.48 -97.29
C ASP A 442 -30.86 1.87 -98.70
N GLU A 443 -30.09 0.78 -98.85
CA GLU A 443 -30.02 0.00 -100.09
C GLU A 443 -31.37 -0.56 -100.52
N HIS A 444 -32.15 -1.11 -99.58
CA HIS A 444 -33.50 -1.59 -99.86
C HIS A 444 -34.44 -0.45 -100.28
N SER A 445 -34.38 0.70 -99.59
CA SER A 445 -35.14 1.91 -99.95
C SER A 445 -34.76 2.41 -101.35
N ASN A 446 -33.47 2.44 -101.68
CA ASN A 446 -32.95 2.83 -102.98
C ASN A 446 -33.38 1.86 -104.09
N THR A 447 -33.40 0.54 -103.84
CA THR A 447 -33.89 -0.44 -104.83
C THR A 447 -35.41 -0.37 -105.00
N LEU A 448 -36.18 -0.11 -103.93
CA LEU A 448 -37.62 0.16 -104.01
C LEU A 448 -37.93 1.45 -104.78
N CYS A 449 -37.14 2.51 -104.58
CA CYS A 449 -37.32 3.78 -105.31
C CYS A 449 -37.07 3.60 -106.81
N LYS A 450 -35.96 2.95 -107.18
CA LYS A 450 -35.67 2.56 -108.59
C LYS A 450 -36.74 1.65 -109.19
N LEU A 451 -37.26 0.70 -108.41
CA LEU A 451 -38.37 -0.14 -108.87
C LEU A 451 -39.62 0.72 -109.12
N GLY A 452 -39.92 1.68 -108.24
CA GLY A 452 -40.98 2.67 -108.43
C GLY A 452 -40.80 3.53 -109.69
N GLU A 453 -39.58 3.98 -109.97
CA GLU A 453 -39.21 4.69 -111.20
C GLU A 453 -39.50 3.81 -112.44
N THR A 454 -39.00 2.57 -112.47
CA THR A 454 -39.27 1.65 -113.60
C THR A 454 -40.75 1.31 -113.75
N ILE A 455 -41.53 1.20 -112.66
CA ILE A 455 -42.99 1.00 -112.72
C ILE A 455 -43.67 2.22 -113.32
N ALA A 456 -43.24 3.43 -112.98
CA ALA A 456 -43.75 4.66 -113.58
C ALA A 456 -43.41 4.72 -115.09
N GLU A 457 -42.18 4.36 -115.48
CA GLU A 457 -41.79 4.22 -116.90
C GLU A 457 -42.69 3.20 -117.62
N PHE A 458 -42.91 2.01 -117.06
CA PHE A 458 -43.81 1.00 -117.63
C PHE A 458 -45.26 1.48 -117.74
N GLU A 459 -45.80 2.21 -116.77
CA GLU A 459 -47.14 2.81 -116.87
C GLU A 459 -47.21 3.91 -117.93
N THR A 460 -46.17 4.75 -118.10
CA THR A 460 -46.12 5.72 -119.21
C THR A 460 -46.03 5.05 -120.57
N TYR A 461 -45.23 3.99 -120.71
CA TYR A 461 -45.15 3.19 -121.95
C TYR A 461 -46.49 2.50 -122.26
N LYS A 462 -47.14 1.90 -121.25
CA LYS A 462 -48.47 1.29 -121.37
C LYS A 462 -49.55 2.31 -121.75
N ALA A 463 -49.48 3.54 -121.22
CA ALA A 463 -50.37 4.63 -121.62
C ALA A 463 -50.13 5.03 -123.10
N HIS A 464 -48.87 5.18 -123.52
CA HIS A 464 -48.50 5.47 -124.90
C HIS A 464 -48.98 4.39 -125.89
N VAL A 465 -48.72 3.11 -125.61
CA VAL A 465 -49.23 1.97 -126.40
C VAL A 465 -50.77 1.93 -126.42
N SER A 466 -51.44 2.35 -125.34
CA SER A 466 -52.89 2.46 -125.31
C SER A 466 -53.42 3.58 -126.21
N GLU A 467 -52.69 4.68 -126.32
CA GLU A 467 -52.99 5.81 -127.20
C GLU A 467 -52.71 5.47 -128.68
N GLU A 468 -51.60 4.79 -128.99
CA GLU A 468 -51.39 4.21 -130.33
C GLU A 468 -52.53 3.25 -130.71
N MET A 469 -52.96 2.40 -129.78
CA MET A 469 -54.10 1.49 -129.96
C MET A 469 -55.46 2.20 -130.08
N THR A 470 -55.62 3.45 -129.67
CA THR A 470 -56.81 4.25 -129.99
C THR A 470 -56.67 4.92 -131.36
N CYS A 471 -55.50 5.43 -131.75
CA CYS A 471 -55.24 5.94 -133.10
C CYS A 471 -55.47 4.86 -134.17
N VAL A 472 -54.86 3.67 -134.05
CA VAL A 472 -55.08 2.54 -134.97
C VAL A 472 -56.55 2.11 -135.01
N ARG A 473 -57.28 2.26 -133.89
CA ARG A 473 -58.73 1.97 -133.85
C ARG A 473 -59.56 3.03 -134.56
N GLN A 474 -59.14 4.31 -134.50
CA GLN A 474 -59.75 5.41 -135.26
C GLN A 474 -59.48 5.26 -136.77
N GLU A 475 -58.26 4.89 -137.16
CA GLU A 475 -57.91 4.54 -138.54
C GLU A 475 -58.76 3.36 -139.04
N LYS A 476 -58.90 2.31 -138.23
CA LYS A 476 -59.79 1.18 -138.55
C LYS A 476 -61.23 1.63 -138.77
N THR A 477 -61.78 2.54 -137.94
CA THR A 477 -63.12 3.07 -138.18
C THR A 477 -63.20 3.90 -139.46
N SER A 478 -62.19 4.72 -139.77
CA SER A 478 -62.16 5.49 -141.02
C SER A 478 -62.12 4.60 -142.28
N LEU A 479 -61.30 3.54 -142.26
CA LEU A 479 -61.29 2.52 -143.32
C LEU A 479 -62.61 1.74 -143.40
N GLN A 480 -63.27 1.53 -142.27
CA GLN A 480 -64.57 0.86 -142.22
C GLN A 480 -65.69 1.76 -142.77
N ASP A 481 -65.63 3.07 -142.57
CA ASP A 481 -66.53 4.06 -143.19
C ASP A 481 -66.32 4.13 -144.71
N GLN A 482 -65.06 4.15 -145.19
CA GLN A 482 -64.74 4.04 -146.63
C GLN A 482 -65.28 2.73 -147.24
N LEU A 483 -65.21 1.61 -146.50
CA LEU A 483 -65.85 0.36 -146.88
C LEU A 483 -67.38 0.48 -146.98
N THR A 484 -68.05 1.27 -146.12
CA THR A 484 -69.50 1.51 -146.27
C THR A 484 -69.84 2.32 -147.51
N GLU A 485 -68.98 3.25 -147.92
CA GLU A 485 -69.16 4.07 -149.12
C GLU A 485 -69.00 3.24 -150.41
N ILE A 486 -67.97 2.38 -150.47
CA ILE A 486 -67.81 1.38 -151.53
C ILE A 486 -69.01 0.40 -151.54
N ASN A 487 -69.55 0.03 -150.38
CA ASN A 487 -70.72 -0.86 -150.30
C ASN A 487 -72.01 -0.19 -150.81
N LYS A 488 -72.17 1.14 -150.65
CA LYS A 488 -73.26 1.90 -151.29
C LYS A 488 -73.11 1.90 -152.83
N MET A 489 -71.89 2.01 -153.35
CA MET A 489 -71.64 1.88 -154.80
C MET A 489 -71.94 0.44 -155.30
N ALA A 490 -71.62 -0.59 -154.51
CA ALA A 490 -71.98 -1.98 -154.81
C ALA A 490 -73.49 -2.22 -154.81
N GLN A 491 -74.26 -1.54 -153.93
CA GLN A 491 -75.73 -1.64 -153.90
C GLN A 491 -76.40 -1.11 -155.18
N HIS A 492 -75.86 -0.09 -155.83
CA HIS A 492 -76.34 0.37 -157.14
C HIS A 492 -76.10 -0.68 -158.23
N SER A 493 -74.95 -1.37 -158.21
CA SER A 493 -74.68 -2.51 -159.11
C SER A 493 -75.56 -3.74 -158.79
N ALA A 494 -76.06 -3.88 -157.56
CA ALA A 494 -76.87 -5.01 -157.14
C ALA A 494 -78.33 -4.92 -157.61
N GLN A 495 -78.88 -3.72 -157.85
CA GLN A 495 -80.24 -3.56 -158.39
C GLN A 495 -80.39 -4.19 -159.80
N VAL A 496 -79.33 -4.17 -160.62
CA VAL A 496 -79.30 -4.82 -161.94
C VAL A 496 -79.23 -6.36 -161.84
N ILE A 497 -78.72 -6.90 -160.73
CA ILE A 497 -78.67 -8.36 -160.46
C ILE A 497 -79.96 -8.86 -159.79
N GLN A 498 -80.75 -7.96 -159.18
CA GLN A 498 -81.98 -8.31 -158.49
C GLN A 498 -83.11 -8.78 -159.42
N GLU A 499 -83.05 -8.48 -160.72
CA GLU A 499 -83.93 -9.06 -161.73
C GLU A 499 -83.59 -10.54 -162.03
N VAL A 500 -82.32 -10.94 -161.87
CA VAL A 500 -81.86 -12.33 -162.09
C VAL A 500 -82.13 -13.21 -160.87
N GLN A 501 -82.01 -12.67 -159.65
CA GLN A 501 -82.13 -13.45 -158.42
C GLN A 501 -83.58 -13.80 -158.01
N ARG A 502 -84.60 -13.20 -158.63
CA ARG A 502 -86.02 -13.60 -158.47
C ARG A 502 -86.29 -15.06 -158.83
N ALA A 503 -85.39 -15.72 -159.56
CA ALA A 503 -85.46 -17.15 -159.85
C ALA A 503 -84.97 -18.06 -158.70
N LYS A 504 -84.31 -17.54 -157.65
CA LYS A 504 -83.62 -18.35 -156.61
C LYS A 504 -84.30 -18.40 -155.25
N GLU A 505 -85.26 -17.50 -154.95
CA GLU A 505 -85.94 -17.46 -153.63
C GLU A 505 -86.84 -18.67 -153.32
N LYS A 506 -86.96 -19.64 -154.24
CA LYS A 506 -87.66 -20.92 -154.02
C LYS A 506 -86.89 -21.93 -153.14
N ALA A 507 -85.71 -21.57 -152.64
CA ALA A 507 -84.82 -22.44 -151.86
C ALA A 507 -84.56 -21.93 -150.41
N LYS A 508 -85.49 -21.15 -149.85
CA LYS A 508 -85.32 -20.40 -148.59
C LYS A 508 -85.66 -21.18 -147.32
N GLU A 509 -86.00 -22.46 -147.44
CA GLU A 509 -86.94 -23.14 -146.52
C GLU A 509 -86.34 -24.33 -145.74
N GLU A 510 -85.00 -24.45 -145.68
CA GLU A 510 -84.30 -25.42 -144.83
C GLU A 510 -83.49 -24.76 -143.70
N TYR A 511 -84.21 -23.93 -142.94
CA TYR A 511 -84.28 -23.96 -141.47
C TYR A 511 -82.95 -24.11 -140.69
N ALA A 512 -82.62 -23.18 -139.80
CA ALA A 512 -83.30 -23.01 -138.49
C ALA A 512 -83.34 -24.26 -137.57
N ARG A 513 -82.72 -25.39 -137.96
CA ARG A 513 -82.65 -26.65 -137.19
C ARG A 513 -81.38 -26.77 -136.34
N MET A 514 -80.32 -26.01 -136.66
CA MET A 514 -79.01 -26.08 -135.99
C MET A 514 -78.94 -25.33 -134.64
N LEU A 515 -79.99 -24.60 -134.27
CA LEU A 515 -80.05 -23.73 -133.08
C LEU A 515 -80.07 -24.51 -131.73
N LEU A 516 -80.16 -25.84 -131.78
CA LEU A 516 -80.35 -26.73 -130.63
C LEU A 516 -79.03 -27.11 -129.91
N ASP A 517 -77.87 -27.00 -130.54
CA ASP A 517 -76.57 -27.47 -129.99
C ASP A 517 -76.02 -26.60 -128.84
N ALA A 518 -76.44 -25.33 -128.76
CA ALA A 518 -75.89 -24.38 -127.79
C ALA A 518 -76.26 -24.71 -126.32
N GLN A 519 -77.34 -25.47 -126.10
CA GLN A 519 -77.93 -25.64 -124.77
C GLN A 519 -77.20 -26.69 -123.90
N THR A 520 -76.41 -27.57 -124.51
CA THR A 520 -75.70 -28.68 -123.83
C THR A 520 -74.47 -28.22 -123.05
N LYS A 521 -73.91 -27.03 -123.34
CA LYS A 521 -72.62 -26.56 -122.81
C LYS A 521 -72.70 -25.91 -121.42
N LEU A 522 -73.90 -25.61 -120.91
CA LEU A 522 -74.09 -24.97 -119.59
C LEU A 522 -73.86 -25.95 -118.43
N ALA A 523 -74.35 -27.19 -118.55
CA ALA A 523 -74.36 -28.19 -117.48
C ALA A 523 -72.96 -28.66 -117.01
N LEU A 524 -71.92 -28.46 -117.82
CA LEU A 524 -70.53 -28.83 -117.46
C LEU A 524 -69.90 -27.86 -116.44
N ARG A 525 -70.41 -26.63 -116.30
CA ARG A 525 -69.80 -25.62 -115.41
C ARG A 525 -70.23 -25.76 -113.95
N ASP A 526 -71.44 -26.21 -113.68
CA ASP A 526 -71.93 -26.44 -112.30
C ASP A 526 -71.20 -27.58 -111.59
N ALA A 527 -70.67 -28.56 -112.34
CA ALA A 527 -69.87 -29.66 -111.81
C ALA A 527 -68.46 -29.25 -111.36
N GLU A 528 -67.91 -28.14 -111.89
CA GLU A 528 -66.61 -27.59 -111.49
C GLU A 528 -66.68 -26.91 -110.10
N VAL A 529 -67.79 -26.22 -109.83
CA VAL A 529 -68.01 -25.42 -108.61
C VAL A 529 -68.12 -26.30 -107.35
N LYS A 530 -68.67 -27.51 -107.46
CA LYS A 530 -68.70 -28.48 -106.33
C LYS A 530 -67.29 -28.96 -105.94
N ARG A 531 -66.46 -29.35 -106.93
CA ARG A 531 -65.07 -29.80 -106.68
C ARG A 531 -64.24 -28.76 -105.94
N ILE A 532 -64.42 -27.47 -106.24
CA ILE A 532 -63.67 -26.38 -105.59
C ILE A 532 -64.09 -26.21 -104.10
N LYS A 533 -65.38 -26.35 -103.76
CA LYS A 533 -65.84 -26.29 -102.37
C LYS A 533 -65.37 -27.47 -101.52
N GLU A 534 -65.39 -28.68 -102.09
CA GLU A 534 -64.89 -29.88 -101.41
C GLU A 534 -63.37 -29.78 -101.16
N SER A 535 -62.63 -29.20 -102.11
CA SER A 535 -61.20 -28.90 -101.94
C SER A 535 -60.90 -27.86 -100.85
N SER A 536 -61.74 -26.84 -100.63
CA SER A 536 -61.49 -25.84 -99.58
C SER A 536 -61.81 -26.39 -98.18
N ILE A 537 -62.85 -27.21 -98.06
CA ILE A 537 -63.22 -27.86 -96.78
C ILE A 537 -62.10 -28.82 -96.33
N ALA A 538 -61.51 -29.57 -97.28
CA ALA A 538 -60.37 -30.44 -97.00
C ALA A 538 -59.09 -29.68 -96.56
N GLN A 539 -58.90 -28.42 -96.99
CA GLN A 539 -57.76 -27.61 -96.55
C GLN A 539 -57.95 -27.02 -95.14
N ILE A 540 -59.18 -26.63 -94.78
CA ILE A 540 -59.50 -26.09 -93.45
C ILE A 540 -59.31 -27.18 -92.37
N ALA A 541 -59.88 -28.37 -92.57
CA ALA A 541 -59.76 -29.48 -91.62
C ALA A 541 -58.29 -29.93 -91.39
N ASN A 542 -57.42 -29.76 -92.39
CA ASN A 542 -55.99 -30.11 -92.31
C ASN A 542 -55.15 -29.04 -91.58
N LEU A 543 -55.63 -27.79 -91.54
CA LEU A 543 -55.03 -26.72 -90.73
C LEU A 543 -55.51 -26.79 -89.26
N GLU A 544 -56.77 -27.13 -89.03
CA GLU A 544 -57.31 -27.34 -87.68
C GLU A 544 -56.62 -28.53 -86.98
N ALA A 545 -56.47 -29.67 -87.67
CA ALA A 545 -55.73 -30.82 -87.12
C ALA A 545 -54.27 -30.49 -86.76
N ARG A 546 -53.56 -29.71 -87.61
CA ARG A 546 -52.18 -29.27 -87.31
C ARG A 546 -52.08 -28.31 -86.12
N LEU A 547 -53.11 -27.52 -85.84
CA LEU A 547 -53.13 -26.64 -84.67
C LEU A 547 -53.44 -27.40 -83.38
N GLU A 548 -54.28 -28.44 -83.44
CA GLU A 548 -54.55 -29.32 -82.31
C GLU A 548 -53.29 -30.14 -81.95
N ASP A 549 -52.64 -30.79 -82.94
CA ASP A 549 -51.37 -31.51 -82.76
C ASP A 549 -50.28 -30.59 -82.15
N GLN A 550 -50.12 -29.37 -82.67
CA GLN A 550 -49.16 -28.41 -82.13
C GLN A 550 -49.48 -27.97 -80.70
N ASN A 551 -50.75 -27.73 -80.36
CA ASN A 551 -51.16 -27.40 -78.98
C ASN A 551 -50.90 -28.57 -78.02
N GLU A 552 -51.20 -29.80 -78.44
CA GLU A 552 -51.05 -30.98 -77.59
C GLU A 552 -49.56 -31.34 -77.41
N ASP A 553 -48.71 -31.11 -78.41
CA ASP A 553 -47.26 -31.23 -78.27
C ASP A 553 -46.65 -30.10 -77.42
N PHE A 554 -47.05 -28.84 -77.58
CA PHE A 554 -46.61 -27.76 -76.68
C PHE A 554 -47.01 -28.03 -75.23
N LYS A 555 -48.20 -28.60 -75.00
CA LYS A 555 -48.69 -28.97 -73.66
C LYS A 555 -47.85 -30.11 -73.05
N LYS A 556 -47.52 -31.15 -73.83
CA LYS A 556 -46.59 -32.22 -73.40
C LYS A 556 -45.18 -31.69 -73.13
N GLN A 557 -44.67 -30.80 -73.98
CA GLN A 557 -43.35 -30.16 -73.81
C GLN A 557 -43.28 -29.39 -72.49
N LEU A 558 -44.28 -28.55 -72.20
CA LEU A 558 -44.35 -27.73 -70.99
C LEU A 558 -44.49 -28.57 -69.71
N GLU A 559 -45.17 -29.71 -69.78
CA GLU A 559 -45.36 -30.63 -68.66
C GLU A 559 -44.13 -31.53 -68.41
N LEU A 560 -43.39 -31.86 -69.46
CA LEU A 560 -42.10 -32.56 -69.38
C LEU A 560 -40.99 -31.65 -68.82
N GLU A 561 -40.93 -30.38 -69.24
CA GLU A 561 -39.99 -29.41 -68.65
C GLU A 561 -40.32 -29.11 -67.19
N ARG A 562 -41.61 -28.98 -66.82
CA ARG A 562 -42.00 -28.81 -65.42
C ARG A 562 -41.61 -29.99 -64.54
N LYS A 563 -41.74 -31.23 -65.03
CA LYS A 563 -41.30 -32.44 -64.29
C LYS A 563 -39.78 -32.50 -64.19
N THR A 564 -39.04 -32.30 -65.29
CA THR A 564 -37.57 -32.38 -65.27
C THR A 564 -36.90 -31.24 -64.49
N VAL A 565 -37.48 -30.03 -64.45
CA VAL A 565 -36.99 -28.94 -63.60
C VAL A 565 -37.31 -29.20 -62.12
N ALA A 566 -38.49 -29.72 -61.79
CA ALA A 566 -38.84 -30.08 -60.42
C ALA A 566 -37.99 -31.26 -59.90
N GLU A 567 -37.81 -32.31 -60.69
CA GLU A 567 -37.01 -33.48 -60.33
C GLU A 567 -35.52 -33.14 -60.15
N LYS A 568 -34.96 -32.24 -60.99
CA LYS A 568 -33.59 -31.72 -60.81
C LYS A 568 -33.48 -30.86 -59.56
N ALA A 569 -34.36 -29.88 -59.37
CA ALA A 569 -34.32 -29.03 -58.18
C ALA A 569 -34.46 -29.86 -56.88
N GLU A 570 -35.36 -30.84 -56.84
CA GLU A 570 -35.45 -31.74 -55.70
C GLU A 570 -34.24 -32.68 -55.56
N ALA A 571 -33.63 -33.13 -56.66
CA ALA A 571 -32.40 -33.93 -56.60
C ALA A 571 -31.25 -33.10 -56.01
N ASP A 572 -31.04 -31.87 -56.49
CA ASP A 572 -30.04 -30.93 -55.99
C ASP A 572 -30.28 -30.59 -54.51
N PHE A 573 -31.54 -30.36 -54.09
CA PHE A 573 -31.86 -30.16 -52.67
C PHE A 573 -31.62 -31.43 -51.83
N ARG A 574 -31.96 -32.62 -52.33
CA ARG A 574 -31.70 -33.89 -51.64
C ARG A 574 -30.21 -34.19 -51.52
N GLU A 575 -29.41 -33.86 -52.52
CA GLU A 575 -27.95 -34.02 -52.50
C GLU A 575 -27.27 -33.00 -51.59
N ASN A 576 -27.71 -31.73 -51.62
CA ASN A 576 -27.27 -30.71 -50.68
C ASN A 576 -27.62 -31.09 -49.23
N ILE A 577 -28.82 -31.59 -48.94
CA ILE A 577 -29.20 -32.05 -47.60
C ILE A 577 -28.35 -33.25 -47.14
N LYS A 578 -27.98 -34.16 -48.06
CA LYS A 578 -27.07 -35.28 -47.74
C LYS A 578 -25.65 -34.80 -47.47
N THR A 579 -25.09 -33.91 -48.29
CA THR A 579 -23.73 -33.37 -48.09
C THR A 579 -23.63 -32.53 -46.82
N TRP A 580 -24.60 -31.66 -46.54
CA TRP A 580 -24.65 -30.93 -45.26
C TRP A 580 -24.81 -31.85 -44.04
N ARG A 581 -25.58 -32.94 -44.16
CA ARG A 581 -25.67 -33.95 -43.10
C ARG A 581 -24.33 -34.64 -42.86
N ILE A 582 -23.66 -35.10 -43.92
CA ILE A 582 -22.34 -35.75 -43.82
C ILE A 582 -21.31 -34.79 -43.22
N LEU A 583 -21.26 -33.53 -43.68
CA LEU A 583 -20.37 -32.50 -43.14
C LEU A 583 -20.65 -32.21 -41.66
N TYR A 584 -21.91 -32.16 -41.25
CA TYR A 584 -22.29 -31.97 -39.85
C TYR A 584 -21.95 -33.20 -38.99
N GLU A 585 -22.24 -34.42 -39.46
CA GLU A 585 -21.90 -35.66 -38.76
C GLU A 585 -20.37 -35.83 -38.66
N GLU A 586 -19.61 -35.50 -39.70
CA GLU A 586 -18.15 -35.46 -39.64
C GLU A 586 -17.63 -34.41 -38.66
N LEU A 587 -18.16 -33.19 -38.68
CA LEU A 587 -17.74 -32.13 -37.77
C LEU A 587 -18.07 -32.51 -36.32
N TYR A 588 -19.26 -33.06 -36.08
CA TYR A 588 -19.67 -33.57 -34.77
C TYR A 588 -18.79 -34.74 -34.32
N ASN A 589 -18.47 -35.69 -35.20
CA ASN A 589 -17.55 -36.80 -34.90
C ASN A 589 -16.10 -36.35 -34.71
N LYS A 590 -15.68 -35.22 -35.28
CA LYS A 590 -14.38 -34.57 -35.03
C LYS A 590 -14.37 -33.80 -33.69
N VAL A 591 -15.47 -33.17 -33.31
CA VAL A 591 -15.60 -32.38 -32.07
C VAL A 591 -15.87 -33.25 -30.83
N LYS A 592 -16.64 -34.33 -30.97
CA LYS A 592 -17.06 -35.21 -29.87
C LYS A 592 -15.88 -35.82 -29.08
N PRO A 593 -14.77 -36.29 -29.69
CA PRO A 593 -13.60 -36.73 -28.95
C PRO A 593 -12.96 -35.62 -28.10
N PHE A 594 -12.94 -34.37 -28.58
CA PHE A 594 -12.43 -33.24 -27.80
C PHE A 594 -13.36 -32.90 -26.64
N GLN A 595 -14.68 -32.99 -26.82
CA GLN A 595 -15.62 -32.86 -25.69
C GLN A 595 -15.39 -33.96 -24.65
N GLN A 596 -15.30 -35.22 -25.07
CA GLN A 596 -15.03 -36.35 -24.17
C GLN A 596 -13.67 -36.22 -23.46
N GLN A 597 -12.66 -35.64 -24.12
CA GLN A 597 -11.36 -35.37 -23.54
C GLN A 597 -11.43 -34.22 -22.51
N LEU A 598 -12.21 -33.17 -22.78
CA LEU A 598 -12.45 -32.09 -21.81
C LEU A 598 -13.25 -32.59 -20.60
N ASP A 599 -14.29 -33.38 -20.82
CA ASP A 599 -15.09 -34.02 -19.76
C ASP A 599 -14.20 -34.94 -18.90
N ALA A 600 -13.26 -35.68 -19.52
CA ALA A 600 -12.28 -36.51 -18.83
C ALA A 600 -11.27 -35.68 -18.01
N TYR A 601 -10.75 -34.58 -18.56
CA TYR A 601 -9.87 -33.67 -17.80
C TYR A 601 -10.59 -32.94 -16.67
N GLU A 602 -11.87 -32.61 -16.83
CA GLU A 602 -12.69 -32.05 -15.75
C GLU A 602 -12.95 -33.09 -14.66
N ALA A 603 -13.24 -34.35 -15.03
CA ALA A 603 -13.36 -35.45 -14.09
C ALA A 603 -12.03 -35.74 -13.35
N GLU A 604 -10.89 -35.74 -14.06
CA GLU A 604 -9.55 -35.92 -13.47
C GLU A 604 -9.19 -34.75 -12.54
N LYS A 605 -9.43 -33.51 -12.95
CA LYS A 605 -9.27 -32.31 -12.11
C LYS A 605 -10.10 -32.43 -10.83
N ASN A 606 -11.37 -32.83 -10.94
CA ASN A 606 -12.26 -32.95 -9.79
C ASN A 606 -11.83 -34.11 -8.87
N ALA A 607 -11.34 -35.22 -9.43
CA ALA A 607 -10.74 -36.31 -8.66
C ALA A 607 -9.48 -35.84 -7.91
N LEU A 608 -8.55 -35.16 -8.59
CA LEU A 608 -7.32 -34.61 -7.98
C LEU A 608 -7.61 -33.55 -6.91
N VAL A 609 -8.63 -32.70 -7.09
CA VAL A 609 -9.05 -31.74 -6.06
C VAL A 609 -9.63 -32.46 -4.85
N ASN A 610 -10.41 -33.53 -5.05
CA ASN A 610 -10.93 -34.35 -3.96
C ASN A 610 -9.84 -35.14 -3.23
N GLU A 611 -8.86 -35.71 -3.96
CA GLU A 611 -7.69 -36.38 -3.40
C GLU A 611 -6.79 -35.39 -2.64
N HIS A 612 -6.56 -34.19 -3.17
CA HIS A 612 -5.85 -33.13 -2.45
C HIS A 612 -6.63 -32.69 -1.20
N GLY A 613 -7.96 -32.61 -1.27
CA GLY A 613 -8.81 -32.36 -0.11
C GLY A 613 -8.63 -33.43 0.97
N ALA A 614 -8.75 -34.71 0.61
CA ALA A 614 -8.56 -35.83 1.51
C ALA A 614 -7.12 -35.91 2.06
N ALA A 615 -6.10 -35.67 1.24
CA ALA A 615 -4.71 -35.63 1.66
C ALA A 615 -4.42 -34.43 2.60
N GLN A 616 -5.05 -33.28 2.36
CA GLN A 616 -4.97 -32.13 3.27
C GLN A 616 -5.70 -32.41 4.59
N GLU A 617 -6.82 -33.13 4.58
CA GLU A 617 -7.49 -33.59 5.80
C GLU A 617 -6.65 -34.59 6.58
N GLU A 618 -6.01 -35.58 5.93
CA GLU A 618 -5.08 -36.49 6.58
C GLU A 618 -3.81 -35.77 7.07
N LEU A 619 -3.31 -34.77 6.33
CA LEU A 619 -2.22 -33.90 6.78
C LEU A 619 -2.63 -33.07 8.00
N ASN A 620 -3.86 -32.56 8.04
CA ASN A 620 -4.40 -31.83 9.19
C ASN A 620 -4.60 -32.78 10.39
N LYS A 621 -5.14 -33.99 10.19
CA LYS A 621 -5.25 -35.03 11.24
C LYS A 621 -3.87 -35.45 11.75
N LEU A 622 -2.88 -35.60 10.86
CA LEU A 622 -1.50 -35.89 11.23
C LEU A 622 -0.87 -34.70 11.94
N SER A 623 -1.10 -33.46 11.51
CA SER A 623 -0.63 -32.24 12.18
C SER A 623 -1.22 -32.10 13.58
N ASP A 624 -2.51 -32.38 13.75
CA ASP A 624 -3.19 -32.39 15.05
C ASP A 624 -2.71 -33.55 15.93
N ALA A 625 -2.52 -34.74 15.36
CA ALA A 625 -1.94 -35.88 16.06
C ALA A 625 -0.47 -35.59 16.44
N TYR A 626 0.29 -34.91 15.58
CA TYR A 626 1.67 -34.51 15.81
C TYR A 626 1.74 -33.39 16.86
N ALA A 627 0.80 -32.46 16.89
CA ALA A 627 0.65 -31.47 17.96
C ALA A 627 0.24 -32.11 19.30
N LYS A 628 -0.61 -33.14 19.26
CA LYS A 628 -1.00 -33.95 20.44
C LYS A 628 0.12 -34.90 20.90
N LEU A 629 1.00 -35.36 20.01
CA LEU A 629 2.14 -36.26 20.30
C LEU A 629 3.40 -35.49 20.71
N LEU A 630 3.66 -34.33 20.08
CA LEU A 630 4.48 -33.26 20.64
C LEU A 630 3.89 -32.74 21.96
N GLY A 631 2.61 -33.01 22.24
CA GLY A 631 2.06 -33.22 23.58
C GLY A 631 2.41 -32.14 24.59
N HIS A 632 2.38 -30.87 24.15
CA HIS A 632 2.88 -29.72 24.89
C HIS A 632 4.18 -30.01 25.66
N GLN A 633 5.13 -30.72 25.01
CA GLN A 633 6.37 -31.23 25.60
C GLN A 633 7.02 -30.06 26.32
N ASN A 634 7.09 -30.16 27.65
CA ASN A 634 6.95 -28.97 28.49
C ASN A 634 8.27 -28.20 28.65
N GLN A 635 8.84 -27.81 27.51
CA GLN A 635 9.98 -26.93 27.38
C GLN A 635 9.74 -25.64 28.17
N LYS A 636 8.50 -25.14 28.29
CA LYS A 636 8.19 -23.97 29.13
C LYS A 636 8.40 -24.23 30.63
N GLN A 637 8.00 -25.39 31.17
CA GLN A 637 8.33 -25.80 32.54
C GLN A 637 9.81 -26.20 32.70
N LYS A 638 10.41 -26.87 31.70
CA LYS A 638 11.81 -27.30 31.74
C LYS A 638 12.76 -26.11 31.69
N ILE A 639 12.47 -25.10 30.87
CA ILE A 639 13.14 -23.79 30.84
C ILE A 639 12.93 -23.08 32.17
N LYS A 640 11.70 -23.00 32.72
CA LYS A 640 11.48 -22.42 34.06
C LYS A 640 12.27 -23.13 35.16
N HIS A 641 12.38 -24.45 35.14
CA HIS A 641 13.13 -25.21 36.14
C HIS A 641 14.65 -25.07 35.94
N VAL A 642 15.13 -25.00 34.70
CA VAL A 642 16.54 -24.74 34.38
C VAL A 642 16.94 -23.30 34.67
N MET A 643 16.05 -22.33 34.48
CA MET A 643 16.24 -20.94 34.92
C MET A 643 16.32 -20.88 36.45
N ARG A 644 15.36 -21.48 37.17
CA ARG A 644 15.40 -21.54 38.63
C ARG A 644 16.69 -22.18 39.17
N LEU A 645 17.12 -23.30 38.59
CA LEU A 645 18.40 -23.94 38.93
C LEU A 645 19.65 -23.10 38.58
N LYS A 646 19.55 -22.19 37.60
CA LYS A 646 20.60 -21.20 37.28
C LYS A 646 20.58 -20.03 38.28
N GLU A 647 19.40 -19.52 38.65
CA GLU A 647 19.22 -18.53 39.73
C GLU A 647 19.80 -19.07 41.04
N GLU A 648 19.39 -20.28 41.45
CA GLU A 648 19.86 -20.96 42.67
C GLU A 648 21.38 -21.21 42.63
N ASN A 649 21.94 -21.62 41.47
CA ASN A 649 23.40 -21.71 41.31
C ASN A 649 24.11 -20.35 41.40
N ALA A 650 23.52 -19.29 40.84
CA ALA A 650 24.09 -17.95 40.90
C ALA A 650 24.08 -17.42 42.33
N GLN A 651 22.96 -17.60 43.05
CA GLN A 651 22.82 -17.30 44.47
C GLN A 651 23.82 -18.10 45.31
N MET A 652 23.92 -19.43 45.13
CA MET A 652 24.92 -20.25 45.84
C MET A 652 26.36 -19.84 45.52
N ARG A 653 26.68 -19.44 44.29
CA ARG A 653 28.01 -18.90 43.93
C ARG A 653 28.27 -17.54 44.58
N GLN A 654 27.26 -16.68 44.65
CA GLN A 654 27.33 -15.38 45.33
C GLN A 654 27.47 -15.56 46.85
N GLU A 655 26.76 -16.52 47.44
CA GLU A 655 26.86 -16.95 48.84
C GLU A 655 28.26 -17.52 49.14
N VAL A 656 28.80 -18.40 48.30
CA VAL A 656 30.17 -18.91 48.42
C VAL A 656 31.19 -17.76 48.29
N SER A 657 30.96 -16.78 47.41
CA SER A 657 31.82 -15.60 47.30
C SER A 657 31.72 -14.70 48.54
N ARG A 658 30.51 -14.51 49.08
CA ARG A 658 30.23 -13.76 50.31
C ARG A 658 30.91 -14.43 51.50
N LEU A 659 30.71 -15.72 51.70
CA LEU A 659 31.33 -16.53 52.75
C LEU A 659 32.85 -16.60 52.60
N ARG A 660 33.41 -16.68 51.37
CA ARG A 660 34.87 -16.54 51.16
C ARG A 660 35.39 -15.17 51.53
N THR A 661 34.64 -14.11 51.25
CA THR A 661 34.99 -12.73 51.65
C THR A 661 34.88 -12.55 53.16
N GLN A 662 33.89 -13.19 53.79
CA GLN A 662 33.66 -13.15 55.22
C GLN A 662 34.72 -13.97 55.97
N LEU A 663 35.09 -15.15 55.47
CA LEU A 663 36.22 -15.96 55.92
C LEU A 663 37.57 -15.26 55.69
N ALA A 664 37.73 -14.48 54.62
CA ALA A 664 38.91 -13.66 54.41
C ALA A 664 38.99 -12.51 55.44
N LYS A 665 37.86 -11.87 55.75
CA LYS A 665 37.75 -10.88 56.84
C LYS A 665 37.98 -11.50 58.22
N GLU A 666 37.47 -12.70 58.49
CA GLU A 666 37.75 -13.44 59.72
C GLU A 666 39.20 -13.88 59.80
N LYS A 667 39.83 -14.35 58.72
CA LYS A 667 41.27 -14.64 58.69
C LYS A 667 42.13 -13.39 58.84
N GLN A 668 41.68 -12.25 58.34
CA GLN A 668 42.32 -10.97 58.59
C GLN A 668 42.16 -10.55 60.06
N ALA A 669 40.94 -10.60 60.61
CA ALA A 669 40.67 -10.31 62.01
C ALA A 669 41.36 -11.30 62.96
N GLN A 670 41.50 -12.57 62.59
CA GLN A 670 42.26 -13.59 63.31
C GLN A 670 43.77 -13.34 63.16
N GLY A 671 44.24 -12.81 62.03
CA GLY A 671 45.61 -12.32 61.86
C GLY A 671 45.89 -11.09 62.72
N ASP A 672 44.93 -10.16 62.82
CA ASP A 672 45.00 -8.96 63.66
C ASP A 672 44.90 -9.32 65.16
N LEU A 673 44.04 -10.29 65.52
CA LEU A 673 43.95 -10.87 66.87
C LEU A 673 45.19 -11.70 67.21
N GLN A 674 45.79 -12.42 66.26
CA GLN A 674 47.06 -13.11 66.44
C GLN A 674 48.21 -12.10 66.56
N GLU A 675 48.20 -10.98 65.85
CA GLU A 675 49.13 -9.87 66.09
C GLU A 675 48.93 -9.24 67.47
N GLN A 676 47.69 -9.07 67.92
CA GLN A 676 47.40 -8.60 69.28
C GLN A 676 47.85 -9.63 70.34
N LEU A 677 47.62 -10.92 70.12
CA LEU A 677 48.07 -12.00 70.98
C LEU A 677 49.61 -12.07 71.04
N ASN A 678 50.30 -11.96 69.89
CA ASN A 678 51.76 -11.91 69.82
C ASN A 678 52.33 -10.67 70.54
N ARG A 679 51.60 -9.54 70.55
CA ARG A 679 51.95 -8.34 71.32
C ARG A 679 51.71 -8.52 72.82
N ILE A 680 50.64 -9.20 73.23
CA ILE A 680 50.32 -9.53 74.63
C ILE A 680 51.27 -10.60 75.19
N GLN A 681 51.77 -11.52 74.36
CA GLN A 681 52.68 -12.61 74.73
C GLN A 681 54.17 -12.30 74.51
N GLY A 682 54.52 -11.09 74.09
CA GLY A 682 55.93 -10.63 74.01
C GLY A 682 56.77 -11.23 72.88
N ILE A 683 56.18 -11.85 71.86
CA ILE A 683 56.90 -12.54 70.79
C ILE A 683 57.29 -11.55 69.67
N LYS A 684 58.59 -11.20 69.60
CA LYS A 684 59.17 -10.50 68.44
C LYS A 684 59.35 -11.45 67.26
N ARG A 685 59.06 -10.96 66.04
CA ARG A 685 58.84 -11.80 64.84
C ARG A 685 60.08 -12.15 64.01
N PHE A 686 61.27 -11.64 64.34
CA PHE A 686 62.51 -11.96 63.62
C PHE A 686 63.74 -11.73 64.50
N ASP A 687 64.71 -12.64 64.39
CA ASP A 687 65.92 -12.71 65.20
C ASP A 687 67.17 -12.41 64.34
N PRO A 688 67.98 -11.38 64.67
CA PRO A 688 69.18 -11.01 63.92
C PRO A 688 70.23 -12.13 63.75
N SER A 689 70.19 -13.18 64.57
CA SER A 689 71.13 -14.31 64.50
C SER A 689 70.93 -15.24 63.28
N THR A 690 69.82 -15.10 62.54
CA THR A 690 69.48 -15.98 61.39
C THR A 690 69.62 -15.31 60.01
N ALA A 691 70.15 -14.09 59.95
CA ALA A 691 70.25 -13.30 58.71
C ALA A 691 71.55 -13.52 57.90
N PHE A 692 72.50 -14.36 58.36
CA PHE A 692 73.83 -14.52 57.75
C PHE A 692 74.22 -15.97 57.43
N GLN A 693 73.27 -16.81 56.99
CA GLN A 693 73.60 -18.08 56.33
C GLN A 693 72.81 -18.24 55.02
N HIS A 694 73.53 -18.49 53.93
CA HIS A 694 73.00 -18.60 52.56
C HIS A 694 72.71 -20.07 52.19
N SER A 695 71.69 -20.29 51.35
CA SER A 695 71.77 -20.95 50.03
C SER A 695 70.50 -21.73 49.62
N THR A 696 70.19 -21.63 48.32
CA THR A 696 69.36 -22.55 47.51
C THR A 696 68.05 -23.09 48.09
N LYS A 697 66.95 -22.37 47.80
CA LYS A 697 65.64 -22.99 47.58
C LYS A 697 65.64 -23.69 46.23
N GLU A 698 65.04 -24.88 46.13
CA GLU A 698 63.97 -25.18 45.15
C GLU A 698 63.36 -26.58 45.40
N ASN A 699 62.16 -26.78 44.85
CA ASN A 699 61.28 -27.97 44.98
C ASN A 699 60.56 -28.10 46.36
N VAL A 700 59.23 -28.29 46.44
CA VAL A 700 58.25 -28.48 45.35
C VAL A 700 56.80 -28.10 45.79
N ASP A 701 56.04 -27.52 44.85
CA ASP A 701 54.56 -27.47 44.72
C ASP A 701 53.65 -26.88 45.85
N PRO A 702 52.34 -26.62 45.61
CA PRO A 702 51.59 -26.52 44.34
C PRO A 702 50.84 -25.16 44.16
N LYS A 703 50.79 -24.61 42.94
CA LYS A 703 49.75 -23.62 42.53
C LYS A 703 49.28 -23.78 41.08
N THR A 704 48.22 -24.55 40.91
CA THR A 704 47.27 -24.46 39.78
C THR A 704 46.02 -23.70 40.23
N PRO A 705 45.14 -23.24 39.32
CA PRO A 705 45.38 -22.75 37.96
C PRO A 705 44.89 -21.29 37.77
N PHE A 706 45.39 -20.60 36.75
CA PHE A 706 44.82 -19.33 36.27
C PHE A 706 44.44 -19.47 34.79
N LYS A 707 43.45 -18.67 34.38
CA LYS A 707 42.98 -18.35 33.01
C LYS A 707 41.99 -19.31 32.36
N GLU A 708 40.79 -18.74 32.20
CA GLU A 708 39.69 -19.21 31.37
C GLU A 708 40.08 -19.39 29.90
N SER A 709 39.43 -20.36 29.25
CA SER A 709 39.37 -20.43 27.78
C SER A 709 38.47 -19.32 27.23
N ASN A 710 38.96 -18.60 26.24
CA ASN A 710 38.17 -17.64 25.46
C ASN A 710 38.03 -18.13 24.00
N ARG A 711 36.97 -18.92 23.75
CA ARG A 711 36.46 -19.40 22.44
C ARG A 711 35.00 -19.82 22.66
N ASN A 712 34.02 -19.50 21.81
CA ASN A 712 34.01 -18.83 20.51
C ASN A 712 32.77 -17.93 20.36
N LYS A 713 32.82 -16.97 19.43
CA LYS A 713 31.64 -16.59 18.65
C LYS A 713 31.47 -17.61 17.52
N SER A 714 30.37 -18.34 17.50
CA SER A 714 29.50 -18.52 16.34
C SER A 714 28.22 -19.24 16.75
#